data_AF-C7R5Q0-F1
#
_entry.id   AF-C7R5Q0-F1
#
_cell.length_a   1.000
_cell.length_b   1.000
_cell.length_c   1.000
_cell.angle_alpha   90.00
_cell.angle_beta   90.00
_cell.angle_gamma   90.00
#
_symmetry.space_group_name_H-M   'P 1'
#
loop_
_entity.id
_entity.type
_entity.pdbx_description
1 polymer ?
#
loop_
_entity_poly.entity_id
_entity_poly.type
_entity_poly.pdbx_seq_one_letter_code
_entity_poly.pdbx_strand_id
1 'polypeptide(L)'
;MKHSVIYSLFALALATPMAQAAKESATPKDPALVNHERILYWLEKRGEIKANASESEKELAVKQYLGNSLSIRPKQPALVVNSLKQKRQSVIKGVTTEQKTINNKTVKVLAVLIDFPDLAHDDNQLSSDDTDMFYSSYPVSHYQNLMFSPSGFTGPSGQNLESGYNFYQDESGGTFYFEGTTYGWVTADNNAAHYGENDVDTENDKNVTALVKEAVTKAVQEHGINLADYDLEDPYDLDGDGNIAEADGLIDHVMIYHSSVGEEAGGGVLGDDAIWSHRFFVDGQQGGYPIPGTSKNLFGYTIQPIDAATGVVVHEFGHDLGLPDEYDIDGSEEGSPVGIWSVMASGSWVGSPAGTKPTGFSPYARSFLQATYGGNWIDELAVNLDELMGASQDVDLVEASDHSGTYNQIRVDLPAPLLDFMPPYTGSYQYYSGKGDMKSNSMSFTVDLPTTGTLELSMKAHWDIEVDWDYLLVKANGNALAGNHTKVTNSEHPSVTNFITGTSLDVAGAEGTEGWVNLIFDVTAYAGQSVTFSLNYETDQSVGGYGFVADDIAVKQSSATIYTDGAETDNAVTMDGFSRASDKAPGLPQNYWIQLRSHNGRDAGFDNTFNSPGVLVWFSNENYSDNKVGDTEDGHPGYGFTGVVDADQNIIMDGSNPGSTLTQIRDAAFSIYNQKSTSSDNHLSANPVFYDSNDYSSPEQPASGLVLPEHGFKMEVIELASNSSTATVKLSVAPLELTAGFEYQRNFREVSFINQTAGGTPDYTYEWDFGDGSAISSEQSPVHTYATSGSYTVTLTVTDQDSTVTQTEKEVTIAEELSVDFNETISNASIDLQAVIAGGVEDYTVEWDFGDGNQGTGGSVNHSYGLTGTYTISMTVTSDDNQQAQTSKQVSIVAPLNVNFTSNRNNLTVAFSSTATGGDGSYTYEWDFGDGSSSTAKEPSHDYSEAGTYDVTFKATDGAGVEKEITKSVTVTSPPSSGGGGGSINWLLLMLLGLVLYRRR
;
A
#
# COMPACT_ATOMS: atom_id res chain seq x y z
N MET A 1 3.42 54.92 -17.69
CA MET A 1 3.52 55.94 -18.77
C MET A 1 3.52 55.20 -20.10
N LYS A 2 2.45 55.40 -20.87
CA LYS A 2 2.24 55.26 -22.33
C LYS A 2 3.17 54.38 -23.22
N HIS A 3 2.51 53.40 -23.88
CA HIS A 3 2.47 53.13 -25.36
C HIS A 3 3.77 52.74 -26.09
N SER A 4 3.82 51.86 -27.11
CA SER A 4 2.91 50.87 -27.71
C SER A 4 3.63 50.26 -28.93
N VAL A 5 3.21 49.05 -29.35
CA VAL A 5 3.18 48.52 -30.74
C VAL A 5 4.49 47.99 -31.36
N ILE A 6 4.51 46.68 -31.63
CA ILE A 6 4.94 46.12 -32.92
C ILE A 6 3.95 45.00 -33.32
N TYR A 7 3.34 45.13 -34.50
CA TYR A 7 2.55 44.10 -35.17
C TYR A 7 3.43 43.33 -36.17
N SER A 8 3.35 42.00 -36.06
CA SER A 8 3.28 40.94 -37.06
C SER A 8 3.74 41.17 -38.52
N LEU A 9 4.54 40.23 -39.04
CA LEU A 9 4.30 39.64 -40.37
C LEU A 9 4.89 38.22 -40.49
N PHE A 10 4.05 37.35 -41.05
CA PHE A 10 4.09 35.89 -41.19
C PHE A 10 5.29 35.35 -41.99
N ALA A 11 5.82 34.22 -41.53
CA ALA A 11 6.44 33.21 -42.39
C ALA A 11 5.73 31.86 -42.15
N LEU A 12 5.07 31.38 -43.21
CA LEU A 12 4.31 30.14 -43.28
C LEU A 12 5.30 28.96 -43.35
N ALA A 13 5.43 28.19 -42.27
CA ALA A 13 6.09 26.89 -42.29
C ALA A 13 5.02 25.82 -42.03
N LEU A 14 4.75 25.02 -43.06
CA LEU A 14 3.95 23.79 -42.98
C LEU A 14 4.67 22.81 -42.05
N ALA A 15 4.28 22.79 -40.78
CA ALA A 15 4.54 21.69 -39.88
C ALA A 15 3.33 20.74 -39.95
N THR A 16 3.48 19.64 -40.67
CA THR A 16 2.62 18.46 -40.48
C THR A 16 2.79 18.00 -39.03
N PRO A 17 1.71 17.82 -38.24
CA PRO A 17 1.84 17.16 -36.96
C PRO A 17 2.27 15.72 -37.25
N MET A 18 3.47 15.35 -36.83
CA MET A 18 3.74 13.93 -36.59
C MET A 18 2.77 13.55 -35.47
N ALA A 19 1.73 12.81 -35.82
CA ALA A 19 0.93 12.08 -34.85
C ALA A 19 1.92 11.19 -34.09
N GLN A 20 2.19 11.57 -32.85
CA GLN A 20 2.81 10.66 -31.91
C GLN A 20 1.80 9.53 -31.74
N ALA A 21 2.14 8.34 -32.22
CA ALA A 21 1.26 7.18 -32.06
C ALA A 21 0.90 7.08 -30.57
N ALA A 22 -0.40 7.03 -30.28
CA ALA A 22 -0.87 6.80 -28.92
C ALA A 22 -0.23 5.48 -28.44
N LYS A 23 0.30 5.49 -27.21
CA LYS A 23 0.86 4.27 -26.61
C LYS A 23 -0.28 3.24 -26.51
N GLU A 24 -0.05 2.03 -27.01
CA GLU A 24 -0.97 0.90 -26.86
C GLU A 24 -1.19 0.65 -25.35
N SER A 25 -2.43 0.37 -24.95
CA SER A 25 -2.81 0.14 -23.55
C SER A 25 -2.99 -1.34 -23.33
N ALA A 26 -2.08 -1.94 -22.57
CA ALA A 26 -2.20 -3.31 -22.11
C ALA A 26 -3.41 -3.46 -21.17
N THR A 27 -4.10 -4.60 -21.22
CA THR A 27 -5.32 -4.88 -20.43
C THR A 27 -5.13 -6.05 -19.46
N PRO A 28 -5.75 -6.03 -18.27
CA PRO A 28 -5.43 -6.95 -17.18
C PRO A 28 -5.91 -8.38 -17.43
N LYS A 29 -5.29 -9.34 -16.75
CA LYS A 29 -5.74 -10.74 -16.61
C LYS A 29 -6.46 -10.96 -15.28
N ASP A 30 -7.55 -11.72 -15.31
CA ASP A 30 -8.40 -12.10 -14.17
C ASP A 30 -8.10 -13.53 -13.68
N PRO A 31 -7.47 -13.71 -12.50
CA PRO A 31 -7.19 -15.03 -11.93
C PRO A 31 -8.40 -15.93 -11.62
N ALA A 32 -9.59 -15.40 -11.30
CA ALA A 32 -10.73 -16.26 -10.97
C ALA A 32 -11.25 -17.02 -12.18
N LEU A 33 -10.96 -16.55 -13.39
CA LEU A 33 -11.36 -17.22 -14.61
C LEU A 33 -10.37 -18.31 -15.04
N VAL A 34 -9.27 -18.51 -14.30
CA VAL A 34 -8.27 -19.53 -14.65
C VAL A 34 -8.85 -20.93 -14.55
N ASN A 35 -8.73 -21.69 -15.63
CA ASN A 35 -9.08 -23.11 -15.66
C ASN A 35 -7.83 -23.97 -15.91
N HIS A 36 -7.18 -24.39 -14.82
CA HIS A 36 -5.94 -25.20 -14.87
C HIS A 36 -6.08 -26.48 -15.70
N GLU A 37 -7.20 -27.19 -15.58
CA GLU A 37 -7.44 -28.44 -16.32
C GLU A 37 -7.51 -28.17 -17.83
N ARG A 38 -8.16 -27.08 -18.24
CA ARG A 38 -8.24 -26.72 -19.66
C ARG A 38 -6.97 -26.12 -20.22
N ILE A 39 -6.22 -25.36 -19.43
CA ILE A 39 -4.85 -24.95 -19.80
C ILE A 39 -4.02 -26.21 -20.11
N LEU A 40 -3.98 -27.17 -19.20
CA LEU A 40 -3.25 -28.44 -19.40
C LEU A 40 -3.71 -29.20 -20.64
N TYR A 41 -5.01 -29.33 -20.84
CA TYR A 41 -5.58 -29.97 -22.03
C TYR A 41 -5.05 -29.34 -23.32
N TRP A 42 -5.05 -28.01 -23.42
CA TRP A 42 -4.62 -27.30 -24.61
C TRP A 42 -3.10 -27.34 -24.81
N LEU A 43 -2.31 -27.22 -23.74
CA LEU A 43 -0.86 -27.43 -23.78
C LEU A 43 -0.53 -28.83 -24.33
N GLU A 44 -1.26 -29.87 -23.90
CA GLU A 44 -1.08 -31.23 -24.40
C GLU A 44 -1.52 -31.36 -25.86
N LYS A 45 -2.68 -30.81 -26.21
CA LYS A 45 -3.25 -30.88 -27.55
C LYS A 45 -2.38 -30.19 -28.60
N ARG A 46 -1.75 -29.06 -28.25
CA ARG A 46 -0.78 -28.36 -29.11
C ARG A 46 0.62 -29.00 -29.10
N GLY A 47 0.86 -29.97 -28.21
CA GLY A 47 2.13 -30.70 -28.10
C GLY A 47 3.22 -29.93 -27.37
N GLU A 48 2.85 -28.92 -26.58
CA GLU A 48 3.74 -28.14 -25.71
C GLU A 48 4.14 -28.95 -24.46
N ILE A 49 3.24 -29.81 -23.98
CA ILE A 49 3.54 -30.85 -22.98
C ILE A 49 3.26 -32.25 -23.52
N LYS A 50 3.91 -33.26 -22.95
CA LYS A 50 3.65 -34.67 -23.32
C LYS A 50 2.40 -35.18 -22.60
N ALA A 51 1.60 -35.98 -23.29
CA ALA A 51 0.44 -36.69 -22.73
C ALA A 51 0.74 -37.57 -21.50
N ASN A 52 2.00 -37.95 -21.31
CA ASN A 52 2.46 -38.74 -20.17
C ASN A 52 3.42 -37.96 -19.25
N ALA A 53 3.36 -36.63 -19.27
CA ALA A 53 4.08 -35.77 -18.34
C ALA A 53 3.72 -36.13 -16.89
N SER A 54 4.69 -36.06 -15.98
CA SER A 54 4.42 -36.21 -14.54
C SER A 54 3.61 -35.05 -14.00
N GLU A 55 2.92 -35.21 -12.87
CA GLU A 55 2.14 -34.11 -12.25
C GLU A 55 3.00 -32.87 -11.99
N SER A 56 4.23 -33.04 -11.52
CA SER A 56 5.18 -31.93 -11.37
C SER A 56 5.54 -31.21 -12.68
N GLU A 57 5.55 -31.92 -13.82
CA GLU A 57 5.79 -31.32 -15.13
C GLU A 57 4.57 -30.54 -15.61
N LYS A 58 3.36 -31.02 -15.28
CA LYS A 58 2.09 -30.35 -15.57
C LYS A 58 1.92 -29.08 -14.74
N GLU A 59 2.13 -29.15 -13.42
CA GLU A 59 2.10 -28.00 -12.52
C GLU A 59 3.07 -26.91 -12.98
N LEU A 60 4.30 -27.30 -13.31
CA LEU A 60 5.30 -26.36 -13.83
C LEU A 60 4.87 -25.74 -15.16
N ALA A 61 4.22 -26.50 -16.05
CA ALA A 61 3.77 -25.99 -17.34
C ALA A 61 2.62 -24.99 -17.20
N VAL A 62 1.66 -25.24 -16.30
CA VAL A 62 0.60 -24.27 -15.98
C VAL A 62 1.21 -23.01 -15.38
N LYS A 63 2.13 -23.16 -14.43
CA LYS A 63 2.82 -22.01 -13.82
C LYS A 63 3.61 -21.19 -14.84
N GLN A 64 4.25 -21.85 -15.81
CA GLN A 64 4.96 -21.17 -16.90
C GLN A 64 4.00 -20.48 -17.87
N TYR A 65 2.85 -21.08 -18.15
CA TYR A 65 1.82 -20.49 -19.00
C TYR A 65 1.22 -19.23 -18.37
N LEU A 66 0.95 -19.26 -17.06
CA LEU A 66 0.38 -18.14 -16.32
C LEU A 66 1.39 -17.01 -16.02
N GLY A 67 2.69 -17.21 -16.23
CA GLY A 67 3.71 -16.16 -16.10
C GLY A 67 3.75 -15.45 -14.73
N ASN A 68 4.24 -14.21 -14.70
CA ASN A 68 4.09 -13.26 -13.58
C ASN A 68 2.85 -12.35 -13.80
N SER A 69 1.98 -12.72 -14.74
CA SER A 69 1.02 -11.85 -15.44
C SER A 69 -0.19 -11.41 -14.60
N LEU A 70 -0.19 -11.69 -13.29
CA LEU A 70 -1.27 -11.35 -12.36
C LEU A 70 -0.98 -10.07 -11.56
N SER A 71 0.22 -9.51 -11.68
CA SER A 71 0.75 -8.49 -10.76
C SER A 71 0.50 -7.02 -11.15
N ILE A 72 0.12 -6.71 -12.40
CA ILE A 72 -0.01 -5.32 -12.87
C ILE A 72 -1.44 -5.02 -13.32
N ARG A 73 -2.25 -4.50 -12.41
CA ARG A 73 -3.59 -3.96 -12.72
C ARG A 73 -3.50 -2.48 -13.12
N PRO A 74 -3.98 -2.07 -14.31
CA PRO A 74 -4.03 -0.66 -14.67
C PRO A 74 -5.01 0.10 -13.77
N LYS A 75 -4.69 1.35 -13.42
CA LYS A 75 -5.57 2.20 -12.62
C LYS A 75 -6.93 2.38 -13.32
N GLN A 76 -8.02 2.15 -12.58
CA GLN A 76 -9.36 2.46 -13.07
C GLN A 76 -9.51 3.98 -13.30
N PRO A 77 -10.36 4.40 -14.27
CA PRO A 77 -10.67 5.81 -14.46
C PRO A 77 -11.25 6.44 -13.20
N ALA A 78 -10.86 7.68 -12.93
CA ALA A 78 -11.14 8.29 -11.64
C ALA A 78 -12.64 8.53 -11.37
N LEU A 79 -13.42 8.82 -12.42
CA LEU A 79 -14.89 8.91 -12.36
C LEU A 79 -15.53 7.62 -11.80
N VAL A 80 -15.02 6.47 -12.21
CA VAL A 80 -15.49 5.15 -11.77
C VAL A 80 -15.16 4.95 -10.30
N VAL A 81 -13.90 5.20 -9.92
CA VAL A 81 -13.44 5.07 -8.54
C VAL A 81 -14.28 5.92 -7.58
N ASN A 82 -14.62 7.16 -7.97
CA ASN A 82 -15.43 8.07 -7.17
C ASN A 82 -16.85 7.56 -6.95
N SER A 83 -17.53 7.16 -8.04
CA SER A 83 -18.88 6.60 -7.97
C SER A 83 -18.91 5.33 -7.11
N LEU A 84 -17.94 4.44 -7.28
CA LEU A 84 -17.85 3.21 -6.47
C LEU A 84 -17.62 3.51 -4.98
N LYS A 85 -16.73 4.45 -4.64
CA LYS A 85 -16.48 4.83 -3.24
C LYS A 85 -17.72 5.44 -2.58
N GLN A 86 -18.46 6.31 -3.27
CA GLN A 86 -19.74 6.86 -2.76
C GLN A 86 -20.76 5.74 -2.50
N LYS A 87 -20.87 4.78 -3.43
CA LYS A 87 -21.75 3.62 -3.29
C LYS A 87 -21.31 2.73 -2.13
N ARG A 88 -20.01 2.50 -1.92
CA ARG A 88 -19.49 1.72 -0.77
C ARG A 88 -19.82 2.37 0.58
N GLN A 89 -19.72 3.70 0.70
CA GLN A 89 -20.14 4.40 1.93
C GLN A 89 -21.63 4.20 2.26
N SER A 90 -22.47 4.03 1.25
CA SER A 90 -23.89 3.72 1.47
C SER A 90 -24.10 2.30 2.00
N VAL A 91 -23.23 1.34 1.64
CA VAL A 91 -23.23 -0.01 2.19
C VAL A 91 -22.95 0.04 3.69
N ILE A 92 -21.97 0.81 4.14
CA ILE A 92 -21.63 0.94 5.58
C ILE A 92 -22.84 1.42 6.40
N LYS A 93 -23.65 2.34 5.87
CA LYS A 93 -24.85 2.84 6.56
C LYS A 93 -25.95 1.77 6.72
N GLY A 94 -25.88 0.70 5.95
CA GLY A 94 -26.83 -0.41 5.96
C GLY A 94 -28.12 -0.09 5.22
N VAL A 95 -28.77 -1.13 4.69
CA VAL A 95 -30.09 -1.02 4.05
C VAL A 95 -31.03 -2.03 4.69
N THR A 96 -31.73 -1.62 5.74
CA THR A 96 -32.67 -2.51 6.43
C THR A 96 -33.93 -2.73 5.59
N THR A 97 -34.67 -3.80 5.88
CA THR A 97 -35.96 -4.11 5.21
C THR A 97 -36.95 -2.92 5.26
N GLU A 98 -36.90 -2.09 6.31
CA GLU A 98 -37.76 -0.90 6.44
C GLU A 98 -37.34 0.27 5.53
N GLN A 99 -36.05 0.33 5.17
CA GLN A 99 -35.46 1.37 4.31
C GLN A 99 -35.50 0.99 2.82
N LYS A 100 -35.80 -0.28 2.53
CA LYS A 100 -35.81 -0.86 1.20
C LYS A 100 -36.84 -0.18 0.29
N THR A 101 -36.36 0.39 -0.80
CA THR A 101 -37.20 0.92 -1.88
C THR A 101 -37.33 -0.14 -2.97
N ILE A 102 -38.53 -0.67 -3.17
CA ILE A 102 -38.80 -1.65 -4.23
C ILE A 102 -39.15 -0.91 -5.52
N ASN A 103 -38.15 -0.78 -6.38
CA ASN A 103 -38.24 -0.29 -7.74
C ASN A 103 -37.70 -1.35 -8.70
N ASN A 104 -38.25 -1.39 -9.92
CA ASN A 104 -37.66 -2.20 -10.97
C ASN A 104 -36.51 -1.41 -11.61
N LYS A 105 -35.40 -2.09 -11.86
CA LYS A 105 -34.26 -1.56 -12.62
C LYS A 105 -34.11 -2.38 -13.89
N THR A 106 -34.09 -1.71 -15.04
CA THR A 106 -33.72 -2.35 -16.31
C THR A 106 -32.38 -1.79 -16.72
N VAL A 107 -31.43 -2.68 -16.99
CA VAL A 107 -30.15 -2.35 -17.63
C VAL A 107 -30.18 -2.88 -19.05
N LYS A 108 -29.61 -2.12 -19.98
CA LYS A 108 -29.54 -2.52 -21.39
C LYS A 108 -28.10 -2.71 -21.83
N VAL A 109 -27.77 -3.93 -22.21
CA VAL A 109 -26.43 -4.30 -22.66
C VAL A 109 -26.36 -4.34 -24.19
N LEU A 110 -25.40 -3.59 -24.73
CA LEU A 110 -25.00 -3.71 -26.13
C LEU A 110 -24.02 -4.88 -26.26
N ALA A 111 -24.50 -6.01 -26.78
CA ALA A 111 -23.65 -7.17 -27.01
C ALA A 111 -23.16 -7.25 -28.47
N VAL A 112 -21.87 -7.44 -28.67
CA VAL A 112 -21.24 -7.51 -30.00
C VAL A 112 -20.36 -8.75 -30.11
N LEU A 113 -20.55 -9.51 -31.18
CA LEU A 113 -19.74 -10.69 -31.50
C LEU A 113 -18.70 -10.34 -32.57
N ILE A 114 -17.42 -10.65 -32.33
CA ILE A 114 -16.31 -10.36 -33.24
C ILE A 114 -15.40 -11.56 -33.50
N ASP A 115 -15.15 -11.84 -34.78
CA ASP A 115 -14.20 -12.88 -35.20
C ASP A 115 -12.95 -12.29 -35.88
N PHE A 116 -11.96 -13.15 -36.12
CA PHE A 116 -10.66 -12.74 -36.67
C PHE A 116 -10.47 -13.30 -38.08
N PRO A 117 -9.70 -12.63 -38.96
CA PRO A 117 -9.38 -13.15 -40.29
C PRO A 117 -8.73 -14.54 -40.28
N ASP A 118 -8.00 -14.90 -39.23
CA ASP A 118 -7.34 -16.19 -39.03
C ASP A 118 -8.09 -17.17 -38.12
N LEU A 119 -9.19 -16.73 -37.51
CA LEU A 119 -10.09 -17.57 -36.74
C LEU A 119 -11.53 -17.05 -36.88
N ALA A 120 -12.21 -17.47 -37.94
CA ALA A 120 -13.61 -17.10 -38.14
C ALA A 120 -14.52 -17.87 -37.17
N HIS A 121 -15.63 -17.28 -36.74
CA HIS A 121 -16.55 -17.93 -35.79
C HIS A 121 -17.14 -19.25 -36.31
N ASP A 122 -17.29 -19.39 -37.63
CA ASP A 122 -17.82 -20.58 -38.31
C ASP A 122 -16.73 -21.55 -38.80
N ASP A 123 -15.45 -21.19 -38.59
CA ASP A 123 -14.26 -22.04 -38.76
C ASP A 123 -13.36 -21.92 -37.52
N ASN A 124 -13.98 -22.00 -36.33
CA ASN A 124 -13.32 -21.82 -35.03
C ASN A 124 -12.41 -23.00 -34.61
N GLN A 125 -12.36 -24.07 -35.43
CA GLN A 125 -11.51 -25.24 -35.22
C GLN A 125 -11.77 -26.03 -33.91
N LEU A 126 -12.91 -25.80 -33.25
CA LEU A 126 -13.29 -26.52 -32.03
C LEU A 126 -14.00 -27.85 -32.33
N SER A 127 -13.90 -28.76 -31.37
CA SER A 127 -14.60 -30.03 -31.31
C SER A 127 -15.21 -30.27 -29.93
N SER A 128 -16.05 -31.29 -29.79
CA SER A 128 -16.70 -31.62 -28.52
C SER A 128 -15.74 -32.00 -27.38
N ASP A 129 -14.49 -32.34 -27.70
CA ASP A 129 -13.49 -32.72 -26.70
C ASP A 129 -12.78 -31.48 -26.13
N ASP A 130 -12.92 -30.33 -26.79
CA ASP A 130 -12.16 -29.11 -26.52
C ASP A 130 -12.73 -28.25 -25.40
N THR A 131 -14.04 -28.23 -25.29
CA THR A 131 -14.77 -27.46 -24.29
C THR A 131 -16.09 -28.15 -24.00
N ASP A 132 -16.50 -28.12 -22.73
CA ASP A 132 -17.76 -28.72 -22.31
C ASP A 132 -18.95 -27.90 -22.82
N MET A 133 -18.71 -26.64 -23.21
CA MET A 133 -19.66 -25.71 -23.85
C MET A 133 -19.55 -25.72 -25.39
N PHE A 134 -19.24 -26.87 -25.97
CA PHE A 134 -19.11 -27.00 -27.43
C PHE A 134 -20.48 -26.99 -28.13
N TYR A 135 -20.57 -26.20 -29.20
CA TYR A 135 -21.69 -26.19 -30.13
C TYR A 135 -21.21 -26.37 -31.57
N SER A 136 -21.99 -27.07 -32.40
CA SER A 136 -21.66 -27.23 -33.83
C SER A 136 -21.70 -25.92 -34.63
N SER A 137 -22.26 -24.86 -34.05
CA SER A 137 -22.32 -23.51 -34.60
C SER A 137 -22.63 -22.52 -33.47
N TYR A 138 -22.06 -21.31 -33.55
CA TYR A 138 -22.26 -20.23 -32.58
C TYR A 138 -23.00 -19.03 -33.21
N PRO A 139 -24.30 -19.16 -33.56
CA PRO A 139 -25.04 -18.06 -34.16
C PRO A 139 -25.33 -16.95 -33.16
N VAL A 140 -25.62 -15.73 -33.62
CA VAL A 140 -26.04 -14.60 -32.77
C VAL A 140 -27.15 -14.97 -31.78
N SER A 141 -28.11 -15.79 -32.21
CA SER A 141 -29.21 -16.26 -31.36
C SER A 141 -28.77 -17.09 -30.16
N HIS A 142 -27.60 -17.74 -30.22
CA HIS A 142 -27.04 -18.47 -29.07
C HIS A 142 -26.73 -17.49 -27.94
N TYR A 143 -25.91 -16.46 -28.21
CA TYR A 143 -25.50 -15.45 -27.25
C TYR A 143 -26.67 -14.56 -26.80
N GLN A 144 -27.60 -14.22 -27.70
CA GLN A 144 -28.85 -13.53 -27.33
C GLN A 144 -29.61 -14.30 -26.24
N ASN A 145 -29.66 -15.63 -26.34
CA ASN A 145 -30.35 -16.46 -25.36
C ASN A 145 -29.52 -16.68 -24.09
N LEU A 146 -28.20 -16.88 -24.22
CA LEU A 146 -27.27 -17.01 -23.10
C LEU A 146 -27.37 -15.80 -22.17
N MET A 147 -27.40 -14.59 -22.72
CA MET A 147 -27.50 -13.36 -21.91
C MET A 147 -28.93 -13.05 -21.49
N PHE A 148 -29.87 -12.98 -22.44
CA PHE A 148 -31.13 -12.23 -22.23
C PHE A 148 -32.41 -13.08 -22.23
N SER A 149 -32.31 -14.42 -22.34
CA SER A 149 -33.52 -15.25 -22.43
C SER A 149 -34.20 -15.43 -21.06
N PRO A 150 -35.48 -15.08 -20.88
CA PRO A 150 -36.20 -15.33 -19.63
C PRO A 150 -36.49 -16.82 -19.39
N SER A 151 -36.33 -17.66 -20.41
CA SER A 151 -36.58 -19.11 -20.34
C SER A 151 -35.31 -19.96 -20.31
N GLY A 152 -34.14 -19.33 -20.25
CA GLY A 152 -32.84 -20.01 -20.40
C GLY A 152 -32.46 -20.25 -21.87
N PHE A 153 -31.36 -20.99 -22.08
CA PHE A 153 -30.79 -21.29 -23.38
C PHE A 153 -30.47 -22.79 -23.53
N THR A 154 -30.34 -23.25 -24.78
CA THR A 154 -30.05 -24.67 -25.04
C THR A 154 -28.57 -24.97 -24.82
N GLY A 155 -28.29 -25.91 -23.93
CA GLY A 155 -26.96 -26.45 -23.62
C GLY A 155 -26.44 -27.44 -24.68
N PRO A 156 -25.16 -27.82 -24.58
CA PRO A 156 -24.49 -28.71 -25.55
C PRO A 156 -25.13 -30.09 -25.72
N SER A 157 -25.72 -30.65 -24.64
CA SER A 157 -26.44 -31.93 -24.68
C SER A 157 -27.95 -31.78 -24.91
N GLY A 158 -28.40 -30.57 -25.27
CA GLY A 158 -29.81 -30.23 -25.47
C GLY A 158 -30.57 -29.94 -24.16
N GLN A 159 -29.89 -29.86 -23.03
CA GLN A 159 -30.47 -29.46 -21.75
C GLN A 159 -30.83 -27.96 -21.75
N ASN A 160 -31.77 -27.54 -20.92
CA ASN A 160 -32.03 -26.11 -20.71
C ASN A 160 -31.10 -25.59 -19.62
N LEU A 161 -30.26 -24.63 -19.96
CA LEU A 161 -29.36 -23.93 -19.05
C LEU A 161 -29.93 -22.54 -18.75
N GLU A 162 -29.61 -21.99 -17.58
CA GLU A 162 -30.06 -20.66 -17.19
C GLU A 162 -29.31 -19.55 -17.91
N SER A 163 -29.98 -18.46 -18.26
CA SER A 163 -29.32 -17.29 -18.85
C SER A 163 -28.80 -16.32 -17.78
N GLY A 164 -28.03 -15.31 -18.20
CA GLY A 164 -27.71 -14.16 -17.35
C GLY A 164 -28.95 -13.44 -16.82
N TYR A 165 -30.01 -13.33 -17.64
CA TYR A 165 -31.31 -12.80 -17.21
C TYR A 165 -31.92 -13.62 -16.07
N ASN A 166 -31.88 -14.96 -16.16
CA ASN A 166 -32.40 -15.80 -15.08
C ASN A 166 -31.61 -15.60 -13.79
N PHE A 167 -30.28 -15.53 -13.88
CA PHE A 167 -29.42 -15.28 -12.73
C PHE A 167 -29.77 -13.98 -12.01
N TYR A 168 -29.80 -12.85 -12.72
CA TYR A 168 -30.10 -11.56 -12.10
C TYR A 168 -31.55 -11.43 -11.62
N GLN A 169 -32.49 -12.11 -12.26
CA GLN A 169 -33.86 -12.18 -11.76
C GLN A 169 -33.96 -12.96 -10.45
N ASP A 170 -33.21 -14.05 -10.30
CA ASP A 170 -33.15 -14.81 -9.05
C ASP A 170 -32.49 -13.97 -7.95
N GLU A 171 -31.30 -13.40 -8.20
CA GLU A 171 -30.53 -12.63 -7.20
C GLU A 171 -31.21 -11.33 -6.75
N SER A 172 -31.98 -10.69 -7.63
CA SER A 172 -32.66 -9.43 -7.33
C SER A 172 -34.09 -9.60 -6.81
N GLY A 173 -34.52 -10.84 -6.54
CA GLY A 173 -35.91 -11.11 -6.18
C GLY A 173 -36.92 -10.64 -7.24
N GLY A 174 -36.53 -10.67 -8.52
CA GLY A 174 -37.36 -10.32 -9.68
C GLY A 174 -37.47 -8.81 -9.98
N THR A 175 -36.54 -7.99 -9.50
CA THR A 175 -36.58 -6.53 -9.67
C THR A 175 -35.53 -5.97 -10.62
N PHE A 176 -34.56 -6.78 -11.06
CA PHE A 176 -33.49 -6.37 -11.96
C PHE A 176 -33.56 -7.10 -13.31
N TYR A 177 -33.83 -6.33 -14.36
CA TYR A 177 -34.03 -6.82 -15.72
C TYR A 177 -32.74 -6.62 -16.53
N PHE A 178 -32.00 -7.70 -16.70
CA PHE A 178 -30.79 -7.76 -17.54
C PHE A 178 -31.20 -7.96 -19.02
N GLU A 179 -31.39 -6.87 -19.75
CA GLU A 179 -31.90 -6.88 -21.12
C GLU A 179 -30.86 -6.39 -22.13
N GLY A 180 -31.08 -6.67 -23.42
CA GLY A 180 -30.14 -6.25 -24.44
C GLY A 180 -30.41 -6.86 -25.82
N THR A 181 -29.56 -6.51 -26.77
CA THR A 181 -29.57 -7.12 -28.11
C THR A 181 -28.16 -7.45 -28.53
N THR A 182 -28.00 -8.64 -29.09
CA THR A 182 -26.73 -9.13 -29.61
C THR A 182 -26.62 -8.86 -31.11
N TYR A 183 -25.49 -8.31 -31.54
CA TYR A 183 -25.16 -8.00 -32.93
C TYR A 183 -23.87 -8.69 -33.36
N GLY A 184 -23.69 -8.94 -34.66
CA GLY A 184 -22.53 -9.62 -35.23
C GLY A 184 -22.90 -10.84 -36.08
N TRP A 185 -21.95 -11.72 -36.40
CA TRP A 185 -20.52 -11.55 -36.21
C TRP A 185 -19.99 -10.45 -37.15
N VAL A 186 -19.21 -9.52 -36.60
CA VAL A 186 -18.35 -8.63 -37.40
C VAL A 186 -16.93 -9.21 -37.40
N THR A 187 -16.15 -8.92 -38.44
CA THR A 187 -14.77 -9.45 -38.54
C THR A 187 -13.75 -8.35 -38.30
N ALA A 188 -12.75 -8.62 -37.46
CA ALA A 188 -11.63 -7.73 -37.17
C ALA A 188 -10.77 -7.45 -38.43
N ASP A 189 -10.10 -6.30 -38.46
CA ASP A 189 -9.21 -5.88 -39.56
C ASP A 189 -7.87 -6.62 -39.51
N ASN A 190 -7.45 -7.07 -38.33
CA ASN A 190 -6.21 -7.81 -38.10
C ASN A 190 -6.49 -9.17 -37.47
N ASN A 191 -5.48 -10.04 -37.53
CA ASN A 191 -5.46 -11.34 -36.87
C ASN A 191 -5.49 -11.22 -35.34
N ALA A 192 -5.89 -12.29 -34.66
CA ALA A 192 -6.07 -12.31 -33.20
C ALA A 192 -4.82 -11.83 -32.43
N ALA A 193 -3.63 -12.28 -32.81
CA ALA A 193 -2.35 -11.90 -32.22
C ALA A 193 -2.07 -10.38 -32.22
N HIS A 194 -2.69 -9.59 -33.11
CA HIS A 194 -2.55 -8.14 -33.06
C HIS A 194 -3.15 -7.53 -31.78
N TYR A 195 -4.15 -8.20 -31.21
CA TYR A 195 -4.94 -7.71 -30.09
C TYR A 195 -4.61 -8.45 -28.78
N GLY A 196 -4.50 -9.78 -28.84
CA GLY A 196 -4.35 -10.66 -27.66
C GLY A 196 -2.92 -11.17 -27.38
N GLU A 197 -1.94 -10.95 -28.27
CA GLU A 197 -0.54 -11.30 -27.93
C GLU A 197 -0.12 -10.57 -26.65
N ASN A 198 0.53 -11.28 -25.73
CA ASN A 198 1.03 -10.71 -24.48
C ASN A 198 2.12 -9.65 -24.71
N ASP A 199 1.95 -8.48 -24.09
CA ASP A 199 2.95 -7.41 -24.11
C ASP A 199 4.21 -7.81 -23.31
N VAL A 200 5.39 -7.57 -23.87
CA VAL A 200 6.66 -8.06 -23.30
C VAL A 200 7.06 -7.40 -21.98
N ASP A 201 6.52 -6.22 -21.67
CA ASP A 201 6.84 -5.47 -20.47
C ASP A 201 5.81 -5.72 -19.36
N THR A 202 4.56 -6.02 -19.72
CA THR A 202 3.44 -6.14 -18.77
C THR A 202 2.82 -7.53 -18.68
N GLU A 203 3.13 -8.43 -19.61
CA GLU A 203 2.55 -9.78 -19.75
C GLU A 203 1.01 -9.83 -19.89
N ASN A 204 0.42 -8.66 -20.15
CA ASN A 204 -1.00 -8.41 -20.36
C ASN A 204 -1.34 -8.40 -21.85
N ASP A 205 -2.62 -8.59 -22.21
CA ASP A 205 -3.09 -8.47 -23.59
C ASP A 205 -2.71 -7.10 -24.18
N LYS A 206 -2.07 -7.08 -25.35
CA LYS A 206 -1.42 -5.88 -25.90
C LYS A 206 -2.35 -4.77 -26.38
N ASN A 207 -3.48 -5.10 -27.02
CA ASN A 207 -4.29 -4.08 -27.72
C ASN A 207 -5.80 -4.36 -27.80
N VAL A 208 -6.38 -4.99 -26.78
CA VAL A 208 -7.82 -5.32 -26.74
C VAL A 208 -8.71 -4.07 -26.85
N THR A 209 -8.30 -2.94 -26.26
CA THR A 209 -9.09 -1.70 -26.38
C THR A 209 -9.29 -1.24 -27.83
N ALA A 210 -8.36 -1.54 -28.75
CA ALA A 210 -8.53 -1.27 -30.17
C ALA A 210 -9.55 -2.22 -30.81
N LEU A 211 -9.53 -3.51 -30.45
CA LEU A 211 -10.51 -4.49 -30.91
C LEU A 211 -11.92 -4.07 -30.53
N VAL A 212 -12.13 -3.63 -29.29
CA VAL A 212 -13.44 -3.21 -28.77
C VAL A 212 -13.97 -1.97 -29.52
N LYS A 213 -13.12 -0.96 -29.71
CA LYS A 213 -13.44 0.25 -30.51
C LYS A 213 -13.86 -0.14 -31.92
N GLU A 214 -13.13 -1.07 -32.52
CA GLU A 214 -13.38 -1.57 -33.86
C GLU A 214 -14.68 -2.37 -33.96
N ALA A 215 -14.89 -3.34 -33.06
CA ALA A 215 -16.05 -4.20 -33.00
C ALA A 215 -17.34 -3.39 -32.89
N VAL A 216 -17.41 -2.48 -31.92
CA VAL A 216 -18.58 -1.63 -31.72
C VAL A 216 -18.80 -0.71 -32.92
N THR A 217 -17.74 -0.10 -33.45
CA THR A 217 -17.86 0.78 -34.63
C THR A 217 -18.41 0.03 -35.84
N LYS A 218 -17.90 -1.17 -36.13
CA LYS A 218 -18.38 -2.01 -37.23
C LYS A 218 -19.81 -2.46 -37.01
N ALA A 219 -20.14 -2.97 -35.83
CA ALA A 219 -21.49 -3.44 -35.52
C ALA A 219 -22.53 -2.32 -35.67
N VAL A 220 -22.22 -1.10 -35.19
CA VAL A 220 -23.09 0.07 -35.33
C VAL A 220 -23.33 0.41 -36.81
N GLN A 221 -22.27 0.39 -37.63
CA GLN A 221 -22.37 0.71 -39.05
C GLN A 221 -23.10 -0.37 -39.87
N GLU A 222 -22.81 -1.64 -39.61
CA GLU A 222 -23.35 -2.78 -40.37
C GLU A 222 -24.80 -3.10 -40.02
N HIS A 223 -25.18 -2.95 -38.75
CA HIS A 223 -26.51 -3.28 -38.26
C HIS A 223 -27.42 -2.07 -38.03
N GLY A 224 -26.89 -0.84 -38.18
CA GLY A 224 -27.67 0.40 -37.99
C GLY A 224 -28.17 0.56 -36.55
N ILE A 225 -27.31 0.24 -35.58
CA ILE A 225 -27.65 0.21 -34.15
C ILE A 225 -27.98 1.63 -33.65
N ASN A 226 -29.12 1.78 -32.99
CA ASN A 226 -29.48 3.03 -32.32
C ASN A 226 -28.85 3.10 -30.93
N LEU A 227 -27.67 3.71 -30.84
CA LEU A 227 -26.92 3.79 -29.58
C LEU A 227 -27.63 4.58 -28.46
N ALA A 228 -28.64 5.40 -28.77
CA ALA A 228 -29.45 6.06 -27.74
C ALA A 228 -30.30 5.08 -26.91
N ASP A 229 -30.47 3.83 -27.37
CA ASP A 229 -31.14 2.79 -26.60
C ASP A 229 -30.23 2.17 -25.52
N TYR A 230 -28.94 2.51 -25.49
CA TYR A 230 -27.90 1.97 -24.59
C TYR A 230 -27.12 3.06 -23.86
N ASP A 231 -27.65 4.29 -23.83
CA ASP A 231 -27.13 5.41 -23.03
C ASP A 231 -28.36 6.01 -22.35
N LEU A 232 -28.62 5.51 -21.15
CA LEU A 232 -29.81 5.76 -20.35
C LEU A 232 -29.47 6.18 -18.92
N GLU A 233 -28.22 6.02 -18.51
CA GLU A 233 -27.76 6.17 -17.13
C GLU A 233 -26.57 7.11 -17.05
N ASP A 234 -26.51 7.88 -15.95
CA ASP A 234 -25.36 8.71 -15.61
C ASP A 234 -24.83 8.21 -14.27
N PRO A 235 -24.18 7.04 -14.23
CA PRO A 235 -23.70 6.45 -12.99
C PRO A 235 -22.62 7.29 -12.30
N TYR A 236 -22.14 8.36 -12.95
CA TYR A 236 -21.05 9.22 -12.50
C TYR A 236 -21.49 10.65 -12.16
N ASP A 237 -22.77 11.01 -12.39
CA ASP A 237 -23.32 12.36 -12.21
C ASP A 237 -22.44 13.42 -12.90
N LEU A 238 -22.18 13.21 -14.20
CA LEU A 238 -21.22 13.99 -14.98
C LEU A 238 -21.60 15.49 -15.08
N ASP A 239 -22.88 15.83 -14.95
CA ASP A 239 -23.35 17.22 -14.95
C ASP A 239 -23.59 17.82 -13.55
N GLY A 240 -23.49 16.99 -12.50
CA GLY A 240 -23.53 17.38 -11.09
C GLY A 240 -24.91 17.81 -10.60
N ASP A 241 -25.98 17.36 -11.24
CA ASP A 241 -27.36 17.69 -10.86
C ASP A 241 -27.98 16.68 -9.88
N GLY A 242 -27.30 15.54 -9.66
CA GLY A 242 -27.68 14.47 -8.75
C GLY A 242 -28.66 13.44 -9.33
N ASN A 243 -28.99 13.51 -10.62
CA ASN A 243 -29.90 12.59 -11.30
C ASN A 243 -29.14 11.54 -12.12
N ILE A 244 -28.79 10.43 -11.49
CA ILE A 244 -28.06 9.32 -12.15
C ILE A 244 -28.89 8.48 -13.14
N ALA A 245 -30.18 8.80 -13.32
CA ALA A 245 -31.12 8.06 -14.18
C ALA A 245 -31.42 8.83 -15.47
N GLU A 246 -30.38 9.38 -16.10
CA GLU A 246 -30.44 10.06 -17.40
C GLU A 246 -29.22 9.77 -18.27
N ALA A 247 -29.30 10.12 -19.55
CA ALA A 247 -28.24 9.84 -20.51
C ALA A 247 -27.07 10.84 -20.39
N ASP A 248 -25.83 10.34 -20.34
CA ASP A 248 -24.60 11.15 -20.16
C ASP A 248 -23.74 11.26 -21.43
N GLY A 249 -24.10 10.53 -22.49
CA GLY A 249 -23.37 10.46 -23.75
C GLY A 249 -22.46 9.24 -23.88
N LEU A 250 -22.26 8.47 -22.81
CA LEU A 250 -21.52 7.23 -22.74
C LEU A 250 -22.47 6.03 -22.92
N ILE A 251 -22.01 4.96 -23.57
CA ILE A 251 -22.79 3.72 -23.59
C ILE A 251 -22.70 3.05 -22.23
N ASP A 252 -23.84 2.78 -21.60
CA ASP A 252 -23.96 2.29 -20.22
C ASP A 252 -23.20 0.97 -20.03
N HIS A 253 -23.48 -0.01 -20.91
CA HIS A 253 -23.01 -1.39 -20.77
C HIS A 253 -22.67 -2.00 -22.14
N VAL A 254 -21.43 -2.49 -22.29
CA VAL A 254 -20.95 -3.15 -23.51
C VAL A 254 -20.33 -4.50 -23.19
N MET A 255 -20.75 -5.53 -23.92
CA MET A 255 -20.26 -6.90 -23.75
C MET A 255 -19.80 -7.47 -25.10
N ILE A 256 -18.55 -7.93 -25.17
CA ILE A 256 -17.91 -8.39 -26.40
C ILE A 256 -17.66 -9.90 -26.32
N TYR A 257 -18.01 -10.65 -27.36
CA TYR A 257 -17.59 -12.05 -27.50
C TYR A 257 -16.62 -12.19 -28.65
N HIS A 258 -15.44 -12.76 -28.39
CA HIS A 258 -14.48 -13.10 -29.44
C HIS A 258 -14.57 -14.58 -29.84
N SER A 259 -14.15 -14.88 -31.06
CA SER A 259 -14.26 -16.22 -31.68
C SER A 259 -13.28 -17.29 -31.17
N SER A 260 -12.40 -16.97 -30.21
CA SER A 260 -11.45 -17.92 -29.63
C SER A 260 -11.90 -18.42 -28.26
N VAL A 261 -11.33 -19.54 -27.82
CA VAL A 261 -11.28 -19.90 -26.40
C VAL A 261 -10.41 -18.85 -25.70
N GLY A 262 -10.76 -18.47 -24.47
CA GLY A 262 -10.03 -17.46 -23.71
C GLY A 262 -8.66 -17.96 -23.26
N GLU A 263 -7.69 -17.06 -23.14
CA GLU A 263 -6.34 -17.38 -22.68
C GLU A 263 -6.37 -18.04 -21.28
N GLU A 264 -7.30 -17.63 -20.42
CA GLU A 264 -7.53 -18.19 -19.07
C GLU A 264 -7.89 -19.68 -19.06
N ALA A 265 -8.36 -20.21 -20.20
CA ALA A 265 -8.69 -21.61 -20.41
C ALA A 265 -7.73 -22.31 -21.37
N GLY A 266 -6.56 -21.71 -21.63
CA GLY A 266 -5.52 -22.25 -22.51
C GLY A 266 -5.52 -21.69 -23.92
N GLY A 267 -6.38 -20.72 -24.25
CA GLY A 267 -6.36 -19.96 -25.51
C GLY A 267 -6.73 -20.73 -26.78
N GLY A 268 -7.16 -21.98 -26.65
CA GLY A 268 -7.59 -22.77 -27.79
C GLY A 268 -6.48 -23.03 -28.81
N VAL A 269 -6.81 -22.84 -30.09
CA VAL A 269 -5.84 -22.94 -31.19
C VAL A 269 -4.86 -21.76 -31.25
N LEU A 270 -5.16 -20.65 -30.57
CA LEU A 270 -4.34 -19.44 -30.57
C LEU A 270 -3.29 -19.45 -29.44
N GLY A 271 -3.53 -20.17 -28.34
CA GLY A 271 -2.61 -20.17 -27.21
C GLY A 271 -2.50 -18.79 -26.57
N ASP A 272 -1.28 -18.30 -26.40
CA ASP A 272 -0.93 -16.98 -25.84
C ASP A 272 -1.28 -15.79 -26.76
N ASP A 273 -1.74 -16.04 -27.99
CA ASP A 273 -2.32 -15.02 -28.87
C ASP A 273 -3.84 -14.81 -28.61
N ALA A 274 -4.46 -15.65 -27.78
CA ALA A 274 -5.86 -15.50 -27.37
C ALA A 274 -6.02 -14.36 -26.38
N ILE A 275 -7.22 -13.76 -26.36
CA ILE A 275 -7.57 -12.71 -25.40
C ILE A 275 -7.96 -13.36 -24.07
N TRP A 276 -7.51 -12.77 -22.96
CA TRP A 276 -7.96 -13.11 -21.62
C TRP A 276 -9.28 -12.40 -21.30
N SER A 277 -10.26 -13.11 -20.76
CA SER A 277 -11.55 -12.52 -20.38
C SER A 277 -11.43 -11.50 -19.26
N HIS A 278 -11.97 -10.29 -19.44
CA HIS A 278 -11.87 -9.22 -18.44
C HIS A 278 -12.89 -8.10 -18.64
N ARG A 279 -13.00 -7.25 -17.61
CA ARG A 279 -13.59 -5.91 -17.69
C ARG A 279 -12.51 -4.85 -17.79
N PHE A 280 -12.67 -3.89 -18.71
CA PHE A 280 -11.78 -2.73 -18.78
C PHE A 280 -12.43 -1.48 -19.41
N PHE A 281 -11.63 -0.44 -19.60
CA PHE A 281 -12.07 0.84 -20.18
C PHE A 281 -11.26 1.17 -21.44
N VAL A 282 -11.92 1.70 -22.46
CA VAL A 282 -11.28 1.98 -23.76
C VAL A 282 -10.39 3.22 -23.78
N ASP A 283 -10.57 4.13 -22.82
CA ASP A 283 -9.73 5.31 -22.57
C ASP A 283 -9.73 5.63 -21.06
N GLY A 284 -8.56 6.01 -20.52
CA GLY A 284 -8.40 6.42 -19.12
C GLY A 284 -8.78 7.89 -18.85
N GLN A 285 -9.20 8.64 -19.87
CA GLN A 285 -9.64 10.04 -19.78
C GLN A 285 -11.18 10.17 -19.76
N GLN A 286 -11.68 11.25 -19.15
CA GLN A 286 -13.09 11.52 -18.79
C GLN A 286 -14.14 11.48 -19.92
N GLY A 287 -13.78 11.27 -21.19
CA GLY A 287 -14.71 11.40 -22.34
C GLY A 287 -15.03 10.14 -23.13
N GLY A 288 -14.34 9.01 -22.87
CA GLY A 288 -14.45 7.80 -23.68
C GLY A 288 -14.03 7.97 -25.15
N TYR A 289 -14.24 6.93 -25.94
CA TYR A 289 -13.94 6.88 -27.38
C TYR A 289 -15.16 7.32 -28.21
N PRO A 290 -15.08 8.38 -29.02
CA PRO A 290 -16.20 8.82 -29.86
C PRO A 290 -16.46 7.83 -30.99
N ILE A 291 -17.66 7.23 -31.01
CA ILE A 291 -18.03 6.21 -31.99
C ILE A 291 -18.35 6.90 -33.33
N PRO A 292 -17.57 6.65 -34.41
CA PRO A 292 -17.70 7.36 -35.67
C PRO A 292 -19.11 7.31 -36.26
N GLY A 293 -19.62 8.48 -36.68
CA GLY A 293 -20.96 8.61 -37.26
C GLY A 293 -22.09 8.73 -36.24
N THR A 294 -21.76 8.80 -34.94
CA THR A 294 -22.74 8.94 -33.85
C THR A 294 -22.37 10.12 -32.94
N SER A 295 -23.24 10.43 -31.98
CA SER A 295 -22.98 11.42 -30.92
C SER A 295 -22.66 10.75 -29.57
N LYS A 296 -22.33 9.46 -29.57
CA LYS A 296 -22.15 8.64 -28.37
C LYS A 296 -20.70 8.17 -28.25
N ASN A 297 -20.26 7.94 -27.03
CA ASN A 297 -18.90 7.50 -26.73
C ASN A 297 -18.92 6.12 -26.08
N LEU A 298 -17.92 5.31 -26.41
CA LEU A 298 -17.65 4.03 -25.78
C LEU A 298 -16.73 4.26 -24.58
N PHE A 299 -17.01 3.64 -23.43
CA PHE A 299 -16.23 3.86 -22.22
C PHE A 299 -15.81 2.54 -21.55
N GLY A 300 -16.71 1.91 -20.79
CA GLY A 300 -16.48 0.58 -20.21
C GLY A 300 -16.83 -0.53 -21.19
N TYR A 301 -16.18 -1.69 -21.03
CA TYR A 301 -16.55 -2.93 -21.71
C TYR A 301 -16.18 -4.15 -20.87
N THR A 302 -16.84 -5.26 -21.18
CA THR A 302 -16.44 -6.62 -20.80
C THR A 302 -16.17 -7.44 -22.06
N ILE A 303 -15.24 -8.38 -22.01
CA ILE A 303 -14.92 -9.27 -23.14
C ILE A 303 -14.82 -10.73 -22.68
N GLN A 304 -15.43 -11.65 -23.43
CA GLN A 304 -15.54 -13.08 -23.10
C GLN A 304 -15.28 -13.97 -24.34
N PRO A 305 -14.99 -15.26 -24.17
CA PRO A 305 -14.61 -16.13 -25.26
C PRO A 305 -15.84 -16.81 -25.90
N ILE A 306 -15.60 -17.49 -27.02
CA ILE A 306 -16.64 -18.12 -27.83
C ILE A 306 -17.46 -19.15 -27.04
N ASP A 307 -16.84 -19.81 -26.06
CA ASP A 307 -17.40 -20.90 -25.27
C ASP A 307 -17.81 -20.49 -23.84
N ALA A 308 -18.02 -19.19 -23.60
CA ALA A 308 -18.47 -18.69 -22.30
C ALA A 308 -19.77 -19.37 -21.82
N ALA A 309 -19.79 -19.72 -20.54
CA ALA A 309 -20.99 -20.13 -19.83
C ALA A 309 -21.60 -18.94 -19.04
N THR A 310 -22.81 -19.13 -18.50
CA THR A 310 -23.54 -18.10 -17.75
C THR A 310 -22.72 -17.47 -16.62
N GLY A 311 -21.90 -18.26 -15.93
CA GLY A 311 -21.05 -17.81 -14.85
C GLY A 311 -20.08 -16.70 -15.21
N VAL A 312 -19.35 -16.83 -16.33
CA VAL A 312 -18.44 -15.78 -16.82
C VAL A 312 -19.23 -14.53 -17.17
N VAL A 313 -20.40 -14.66 -17.80
CA VAL A 313 -21.26 -13.53 -18.16
C VAL A 313 -21.67 -12.70 -16.94
N VAL A 314 -22.12 -13.37 -15.87
CA VAL A 314 -22.64 -12.68 -14.68
C VAL A 314 -21.53 -12.20 -13.74
N HIS A 315 -20.36 -12.85 -13.75
CA HIS A 315 -19.17 -12.38 -13.05
C HIS A 315 -18.67 -11.06 -13.64
N GLU A 316 -18.42 -11.05 -14.96
CA GLU A 316 -17.97 -9.87 -15.69
C GLU A 316 -18.97 -8.71 -15.60
N PHE A 317 -20.26 -9.01 -15.74
CA PHE A 317 -21.29 -7.99 -15.57
C PHE A 317 -21.41 -7.52 -14.11
N GLY A 318 -21.09 -8.36 -13.12
CA GLY A 318 -20.96 -7.96 -11.72
C GLY A 318 -19.95 -6.84 -11.52
N HIS A 319 -18.79 -6.90 -12.20
CA HIS A 319 -17.82 -5.79 -12.19
C HIS A 319 -18.34 -4.53 -12.88
N ASP A 320 -19.10 -4.70 -13.95
CA ASP A 320 -19.75 -3.57 -14.64
C ASP A 320 -20.75 -2.86 -13.72
N LEU A 321 -21.44 -3.61 -12.87
CA LEU A 321 -22.30 -3.07 -11.81
C LEU A 321 -21.53 -2.43 -10.65
N GLY A 322 -20.21 -2.65 -10.56
CA GLY A 322 -19.32 -2.02 -9.58
C GLY A 322 -18.77 -2.92 -8.49
N LEU A 323 -19.00 -4.24 -8.57
CA LEU A 323 -18.51 -5.19 -7.58
C LEU A 323 -17.01 -5.44 -7.75
N PRO A 324 -16.24 -5.54 -6.64
CA PRO A 324 -14.84 -5.95 -6.69
C PRO A 324 -14.71 -7.45 -6.94
N ASP A 325 -13.51 -7.86 -7.32
CA ASP A 325 -13.07 -9.24 -7.18
C ASP A 325 -13.00 -9.63 -5.71
N GLU A 326 -13.48 -10.83 -5.40
CA GLU A 326 -13.42 -11.39 -4.04
C GLU A 326 -12.45 -12.57 -3.93
N TYR A 327 -11.81 -12.95 -5.02
CA TYR A 327 -10.77 -13.96 -5.04
C TYR A 327 -9.38 -13.38 -4.76
N ASP A 328 -8.37 -14.24 -4.63
CA ASP A 328 -6.98 -13.81 -4.54
C ASP A 328 -6.48 -13.31 -5.90
N ILE A 329 -6.37 -12.00 -6.03
CA ILE A 329 -6.01 -11.34 -7.27
C ILE A 329 -4.53 -11.53 -7.67
N ASP A 330 -3.68 -12.00 -6.77
CA ASP A 330 -2.29 -12.39 -7.10
C ASP A 330 -2.21 -13.84 -7.60
N GLY A 331 -3.32 -14.59 -7.51
CA GLY A 331 -3.41 -15.97 -7.94
C GLY A 331 -2.47 -16.91 -7.21
N SER A 332 -2.38 -16.79 -5.87
CA SER A 332 -1.68 -17.79 -5.06
C SER A 332 -2.22 -19.20 -5.30
N GLU A 333 -1.39 -20.21 -5.06
CA GLU A 333 -1.77 -21.62 -5.26
C GLU A 333 -2.89 -22.04 -4.29
N GLU A 334 -2.96 -21.41 -3.12
CA GLU A 334 -3.98 -21.64 -2.09
C GLU A 334 -5.34 -21.03 -2.46
N GLY A 335 -5.35 -19.75 -2.84
CA GLY A 335 -6.55 -18.94 -3.11
C GLY A 335 -7.14 -18.27 -1.86
N SER A 336 -8.05 -17.30 -2.06
CA SER A 336 -8.70 -16.56 -0.96
C SER A 336 -9.76 -17.40 -0.23
N PRO A 337 -10.08 -17.09 1.05
CA PRO A 337 -11.15 -17.75 1.82
C PRO A 337 -12.56 -17.34 1.41
N VAL A 338 -12.83 -17.19 0.10
CA VAL A 338 -14.17 -16.96 -0.47
C VAL A 338 -14.59 -18.16 -1.34
N GLY A 339 -13.71 -18.59 -2.25
CA GLY A 339 -13.92 -19.75 -3.11
C GLY A 339 -15.26 -19.73 -3.85
N ILE A 340 -15.95 -20.88 -3.88
CA ILE A 340 -17.20 -21.01 -4.64
C ILE A 340 -18.42 -20.37 -3.95
N TRP A 341 -18.26 -19.85 -2.74
CA TRP A 341 -19.37 -19.28 -1.99
C TRP A 341 -19.90 -17.97 -2.60
N SER A 342 -19.12 -17.32 -3.47
CA SER A 342 -19.53 -16.12 -4.21
C SER A 342 -19.25 -16.24 -5.70
N VAL A 343 -20.17 -15.75 -6.52
CA VAL A 343 -19.97 -15.60 -7.96
C VAL A 343 -18.85 -14.61 -8.32
N MET A 344 -18.50 -13.67 -7.42
CA MET A 344 -17.38 -12.73 -7.61
C MET A 344 -16.01 -13.34 -7.25
N ALA A 345 -15.99 -14.65 -7.02
CA ALA A 345 -14.80 -15.49 -6.90
C ALA A 345 -14.99 -16.73 -7.79
N SER A 346 -14.58 -17.92 -7.34
CA SER A 346 -14.69 -19.15 -8.15
C SER A 346 -16.11 -19.71 -8.25
N GLY A 347 -17.11 -19.07 -7.63
CA GLY A 347 -18.52 -19.45 -7.73
C GLY A 347 -19.10 -19.33 -9.14
N SER A 348 -18.46 -18.52 -10.00
CA SER A 348 -18.74 -18.42 -11.42
C SER A 348 -18.57 -19.74 -12.18
N TRP A 349 -17.74 -20.68 -11.68
CA TRP A 349 -17.47 -21.96 -12.34
C TRP A 349 -18.40 -23.11 -11.93
N VAL A 350 -19.34 -22.87 -11.00
CA VAL A 350 -20.24 -23.93 -10.53
C VAL A 350 -21.22 -24.36 -11.63
N GLY A 351 -21.43 -25.67 -11.77
CA GLY A 351 -22.36 -26.25 -12.75
C GLY A 351 -21.84 -27.54 -13.38
N SER A 352 -22.71 -28.20 -14.14
CA SER A 352 -22.31 -29.28 -15.05
C SER A 352 -23.11 -29.14 -16.36
N PRO A 353 -22.50 -28.67 -17.46
CA PRO A 353 -21.11 -28.20 -17.62
C PRO A 353 -20.66 -27.09 -16.65
N ALA A 354 -19.34 -26.93 -16.46
CA ALA A 354 -18.80 -25.90 -15.59
C ALA A 354 -19.30 -24.49 -15.98
N GLY A 355 -19.62 -23.68 -14.97
CA GLY A 355 -20.12 -22.32 -15.10
C GLY A 355 -21.57 -22.18 -15.60
N THR A 356 -22.32 -23.26 -15.73
CA THR A 356 -23.74 -23.19 -16.16
C THR A 356 -24.73 -23.08 -15.01
N LYS A 357 -24.27 -23.12 -13.76
CA LYS A 357 -25.10 -22.93 -12.55
C LYS A 357 -24.28 -22.16 -11.49
N PRO A 358 -23.83 -20.92 -11.78
CA PRO A 358 -23.14 -20.10 -10.81
C PRO A 358 -23.91 -19.97 -9.49
N THR A 359 -23.16 -19.80 -8.41
CA THR A 359 -23.69 -19.55 -7.05
C THR A 359 -24.14 -18.11 -6.90
N GLY A 360 -24.83 -17.79 -5.80
CA GLY A 360 -25.25 -16.41 -5.52
C GLY A 360 -24.08 -15.46 -5.23
N PHE A 361 -24.38 -14.16 -5.18
CA PHE A 361 -23.47 -13.13 -4.70
C PHE A 361 -23.17 -13.28 -3.20
N SER A 362 -21.97 -12.84 -2.79
CA SER A 362 -21.61 -12.65 -1.38
C SER A 362 -22.58 -11.69 -0.67
N PRO A 363 -22.62 -11.72 0.68
CA PRO A 363 -23.44 -10.77 1.43
C PRO A 363 -23.07 -9.32 1.17
N TYR A 364 -21.78 -9.00 1.06
CA TYR A 364 -21.31 -7.66 0.71
C TYR A 364 -21.83 -7.21 -0.66
N ALA A 365 -21.67 -8.05 -1.68
CA ALA A 365 -22.08 -7.73 -3.04
C ALA A 365 -23.58 -7.46 -3.12
N ARG A 366 -24.40 -8.23 -2.40
CA ARG A 366 -25.84 -8.00 -2.34
C ARG A 366 -26.21 -6.69 -1.66
N SER A 367 -25.57 -6.36 -0.53
CA SER A 367 -25.79 -5.07 0.14
C SER A 367 -25.36 -3.89 -0.73
N PHE A 368 -24.25 -4.03 -1.47
CA PHE A 368 -23.80 -3.07 -2.46
C PHE A 368 -24.83 -2.86 -3.58
N LEU A 369 -25.33 -3.94 -4.17
CA LEU A 369 -26.33 -3.87 -5.25
C LEU A 369 -27.66 -3.30 -4.75
N GLN A 370 -28.11 -3.66 -3.55
CA GLN A 370 -29.31 -3.11 -2.92
C GLN A 370 -29.19 -1.60 -2.68
N ALA A 371 -28.06 -1.14 -2.16
CA ALA A 371 -27.82 0.27 -1.90
C ALA A 371 -27.66 1.09 -3.19
N THR A 372 -27.06 0.49 -4.22
CA THR A 372 -26.77 1.16 -5.49
C THR A 372 -27.99 1.22 -6.43
N TYR A 373 -28.69 0.09 -6.60
CA TYR A 373 -29.73 -0.05 -7.62
C TYR A 373 -31.16 -0.12 -7.05
N GLY A 374 -31.31 -0.17 -5.72
CA GLY A 374 -32.59 -0.40 -5.07
C GLY A 374 -33.11 -1.82 -5.35
N GLY A 375 -34.43 -2.00 -5.35
CA GLY A 375 -35.05 -3.29 -5.67
C GLY A 375 -35.10 -4.27 -4.50
N ASN A 376 -34.94 -5.56 -4.78
CA ASN A 376 -35.24 -6.67 -3.87
C ASN A 376 -34.08 -7.67 -3.70
N TRP A 377 -32.82 -7.21 -3.68
CA TRP A 377 -31.63 -8.07 -3.60
C TRP A 377 -31.42 -8.74 -2.25
N ILE A 378 -31.76 -8.06 -1.14
CA ILE A 378 -31.61 -8.59 0.23
C ILE A 378 -32.72 -8.09 1.15
N ASP A 379 -33.05 -8.90 2.15
CA ASP A 379 -33.80 -8.51 3.33
C ASP A 379 -32.84 -8.63 4.53
N GLU A 380 -32.22 -7.51 4.91
CA GLU A 380 -31.12 -7.47 5.88
C GLU A 380 -31.54 -6.92 7.24
N LEU A 381 -31.09 -7.60 8.29
CA LEU A 381 -31.06 -7.08 9.64
C LEU A 381 -29.67 -6.51 9.94
N ALA A 382 -29.57 -5.20 10.17
CA ALA A 382 -28.36 -4.58 10.72
C ALA A 382 -28.43 -4.59 12.25
N VAL A 383 -27.37 -5.05 12.90
CA VAL A 383 -27.20 -5.11 14.35
C VAL A 383 -25.90 -4.41 14.70
N ASN A 384 -25.94 -3.43 15.60
CA ASN A 384 -24.70 -2.88 16.14
C ASN A 384 -24.25 -3.76 17.32
N LEU A 385 -22.96 -4.11 17.39
CA LEU A 385 -22.45 -5.02 18.41
C LEU A 385 -22.76 -4.55 19.84
N ASP A 386 -22.72 -3.24 20.10
CA ASP A 386 -22.98 -2.66 21.42
C ASP A 386 -24.42 -2.92 21.89
N GLU A 387 -25.37 -3.11 20.96
CA GLU A 387 -26.77 -3.43 21.28
C GLU A 387 -26.94 -4.85 21.83
N LEU A 388 -25.96 -5.73 21.61
CA LEU A 388 -25.94 -7.10 22.10
C LEU A 388 -25.24 -7.25 23.46
N MET A 389 -24.59 -6.19 23.98
CA MET A 389 -23.91 -6.24 25.27
C MET A 389 -24.89 -6.57 26.41
N GLY A 390 -24.63 -7.67 27.12
CA GLY A 390 -25.48 -8.13 28.23
C GLY A 390 -26.86 -8.65 27.80
N ALA A 391 -27.10 -8.82 26.50
CA ALA A 391 -28.34 -9.31 25.92
C ALA A 391 -28.08 -10.46 24.92
N SER A 392 -29.15 -11.05 24.41
CA SER A 392 -29.09 -11.96 23.28
C SER A 392 -30.31 -11.78 22.41
N GLN A 393 -30.14 -11.96 21.10
CA GLN A 393 -31.20 -11.83 20.11
C GLN A 393 -31.29 -13.11 19.28
N ASP A 394 -32.48 -13.71 19.26
CA ASP A 394 -32.79 -14.81 18.36
C ASP A 394 -33.32 -14.22 17.04
N VAL A 395 -32.80 -14.68 15.91
CA VAL A 395 -33.15 -14.18 14.57
C VAL A 395 -33.47 -15.36 13.67
N ASP A 396 -34.67 -15.32 13.07
CA ASP A 396 -35.07 -16.26 12.03
C ASP A 396 -34.47 -15.84 10.68
N LEU A 397 -33.85 -16.80 10.00
CA LEU A 397 -33.19 -16.66 8.72
C LEU A 397 -33.83 -17.58 7.68
N VAL A 398 -33.98 -17.08 6.46
CA VAL A 398 -34.25 -17.89 5.26
C VAL A 398 -33.00 -18.00 4.39
N GLU A 399 -32.97 -18.97 3.49
CA GLU A 399 -31.86 -19.13 2.54
C GLU A 399 -31.64 -17.87 1.68
N ALA A 400 -30.39 -17.61 1.30
CA ALA A 400 -29.98 -16.38 0.62
C ALA A 400 -30.79 -16.04 -0.66
N SER A 401 -31.30 -17.05 -1.36
CA SER A 401 -32.13 -16.89 -2.56
C SER A 401 -33.63 -16.66 -2.29
N ASP A 402 -34.06 -16.63 -1.03
CA ASP A 402 -35.43 -16.31 -0.66
C ASP A 402 -35.56 -14.79 -0.42
N HIS A 403 -36.45 -14.15 -1.17
CA HIS A 403 -36.73 -12.71 -1.11
C HIS A 403 -38.18 -12.42 -0.68
N SER A 404 -38.74 -13.27 0.19
CA SER A 404 -40.13 -13.21 0.64
C SER A 404 -40.41 -12.13 1.70
N GLY A 405 -39.40 -11.35 2.12
CA GLY A 405 -39.51 -10.35 3.19
C GLY A 405 -39.14 -10.85 4.58
N THR A 406 -38.67 -12.09 4.71
CA THR A 406 -37.99 -12.59 5.93
C THR A 406 -36.49 -12.34 5.79
N TYR A 407 -35.77 -12.13 6.90
CA TYR A 407 -34.34 -11.86 6.82
C TYR A 407 -33.60 -13.02 6.12
N ASN A 408 -32.89 -12.70 5.05
CA ASN A 408 -32.01 -13.64 4.34
C ASN A 408 -30.52 -13.32 4.58
N GLN A 409 -30.26 -12.28 5.38
CA GLN A 409 -28.94 -11.82 5.76
C GLN A 409 -28.99 -11.03 7.08
N ILE A 410 -27.92 -11.14 7.88
CA ILE A 410 -27.69 -10.28 9.04
C ILE A 410 -26.32 -9.64 8.87
N ARG A 411 -26.22 -8.35 9.17
CA ARG A 411 -24.97 -7.62 9.30
C ARG A 411 -24.75 -7.25 10.77
N VAL A 412 -23.58 -7.56 11.30
CA VAL A 412 -23.16 -7.17 12.65
C VAL A 412 -22.02 -6.17 12.53
N ASP A 413 -22.32 -4.92 12.86
CA ASP A 413 -21.37 -3.80 12.78
C ASP A 413 -20.44 -3.85 13.99
N LEU A 414 -19.13 -3.95 13.74
CA LEU A 414 -18.11 -4.00 14.78
C LEU A 414 -17.55 -2.59 15.07
N PRO A 415 -17.03 -2.36 16.29
CA PRO A 415 -16.23 -1.17 16.56
C PRO A 415 -15.05 -1.07 15.58
N ALA A 416 -14.75 0.14 15.11
CA ALA A 416 -13.57 0.35 14.27
C ALA A 416 -12.29 -0.04 15.03
N PRO A 417 -11.36 -0.80 14.41
CA PRO A 417 -10.13 -1.20 15.07
C PRO A 417 -9.26 0.03 15.35
N LEU A 418 -8.47 0.00 16.43
CA LEU A 418 -7.45 1.01 16.68
C LEU A 418 -6.14 0.58 16.01
N LEU A 419 -5.69 1.36 15.03
CA LEU A 419 -4.44 1.16 14.31
C LEU A 419 -3.35 2.04 14.90
N ASP A 420 -2.10 1.58 14.86
CA ASP A 420 -0.95 2.37 15.33
C ASP A 420 -0.87 3.71 14.57
N PHE A 421 -0.56 4.76 15.32
CA PHE A 421 -0.53 6.13 14.83
C PHE A 421 0.54 6.96 15.54
N MET A 422 0.75 8.19 15.07
CA MET A 422 1.74 9.09 15.67
C MET A 422 1.26 9.57 17.05
N PRO A 423 2.14 9.73 18.05
CA PRO A 423 1.73 10.16 19.39
C PRO A 423 1.32 11.65 19.44
N PRO A 424 0.44 12.05 20.38
CA PRO A 424 0.09 13.46 20.63
C PRO A 424 1.29 14.35 20.97
N TYR A 425 1.16 15.67 20.74
CA TYR A 425 2.24 16.62 21.07
C TYR A 425 2.34 16.82 22.58
N THR A 426 1.21 16.93 23.27
CA THR A 426 1.13 16.79 24.73
C THR A 426 -0.07 15.94 25.12
N GLY A 427 -0.08 15.45 26.36
CA GLY A 427 -1.21 14.69 26.87
C GLY A 427 -1.34 13.29 26.26
N SER A 428 -2.57 12.77 26.20
CA SER A 428 -2.88 11.41 25.73
C SER A 428 -3.67 11.40 24.43
N TYR A 429 -4.21 12.54 23.99
CA TYR A 429 -5.05 12.61 22.80
C TYR A 429 -4.74 13.81 21.91
N GLN A 430 -5.15 13.69 20.65
CA GLN A 430 -5.06 14.73 19.62
C GLN A 430 -6.26 14.63 18.66
N TYR A 431 -6.54 15.69 17.92
CA TYR A 431 -7.58 15.69 16.89
C TYR A 431 -7.01 15.27 15.54
N TYR A 432 -7.64 14.27 14.93
CA TYR A 432 -7.19 13.67 13.68
C TYR A 432 -8.28 13.78 12.61
N SER A 433 -7.91 14.28 11.42
CA SER A 433 -8.83 14.43 10.29
C SER A 433 -9.28 13.11 9.67
N GLY A 434 -8.58 12.01 9.92
CA GLY A 434 -8.77 10.75 9.21
C GLY A 434 -8.04 10.72 7.86
N LYS A 435 -7.54 9.53 7.49
CA LYS A 435 -6.94 9.21 6.20
C LYS A 435 -7.99 8.71 5.23
N GLY A 436 -7.88 9.10 3.97
CA GLY A 436 -8.56 8.45 2.86
C GLY A 436 -9.02 9.45 1.81
N ASP A 437 -9.51 8.90 0.70
CA ASP A 437 -9.89 9.66 -0.48
C ASP A 437 -11.36 10.13 -0.37
N MET A 438 -11.69 11.22 -1.06
CA MET A 438 -13.02 11.83 -1.16
C MET A 438 -13.67 12.13 0.20
N LYS A 439 -12.87 12.58 1.17
CA LYS A 439 -13.32 12.98 2.50
C LYS A 439 -13.66 14.46 2.52
N SER A 440 -14.72 14.79 3.26
CA SER A 440 -15.10 16.15 3.65
C SER A 440 -15.29 16.15 5.16
N ASN A 441 -14.18 16.04 5.88
CA ASN A 441 -14.18 15.91 7.33
C ASN A 441 -14.02 17.29 7.98
N SER A 442 -14.72 17.53 9.08
CA SER A 442 -14.58 18.77 9.83
C SER A 442 -14.67 18.60 11.32
N MET A 443 -14.11 19.56 12.05
CA MET A 443 -14.38 19.77 13.47
C MET A 443 -14.57 21.25 13.76
N SER A 444 -15.34 21.57 14.80
CA SER A 444 -15.64 22.95 15.16
C SER A 444 -15.87 23.18 16.65
N PHE A 445 -15.56 24.39 17.10
CA PHE A 445 -15.81 24.88 18.45
C PHE A 445 -16.12 26.38 18.43
N THR A 446 -16.80 26.88 19.45
CA THR A 446 -17.24 28.29 19.51
C THR A 446 -16.66 29.01 20.71
N VAL A 447 -16.10 30.21 20.49
CA VAL A 447 -15.48 31.05 21.51
C VAL A 447 -16.00 32.49 21.41
N ASP A 448 -16.36 33.08 22.54
CA ASP A 448 -16.68 34.51 22.63
C ASP A 448 -15.39 35.33 22.73
N LEU A 449 -15.09 36.11 21.68
CA LEU A 449 -13.85 36.89 21.62
C LEU A 449 -13.99 38.25 22.33
N PRO A 450 -12.95 38.70 23.07
CA PRO A 450 -12.98 40.00 23.73
C PRO A 450 -12.94 41.14 22.71
N THR A 451 -13.36 42.34 23.14
CA THR A 451 -13.54 43.52 22.27
C THR A 451 -12.28 44.33 22.01
N THR A 452 -11.16 44.01 22.67
CA THR A 452 -9.91 44.79 22.59
C THR A 452 -8.68 43.90 22.64
N GLY A 453 -7.54 44.40 22.17
CA GLY A 453 -6.27 43.64 22.12
C GLY A 453 -6.07 42.90 20.79
N THR A 454 -4.87 42.40 20.58
CA THR A 454 -4.55 41.49 19.47
C THR A 454 -5.03 40.08 19.83
N LEU A 455 -5.74 39.44 18.91
CA LEU A 455 -6.32 38.11 19.10
C LEU A 455 -5.69 37.11 18.13
N GLU A 456 -5.33 35.96 18.67
CA GLU A 456 -4.63 34.91 17.96
C GLU A 456 -5.34 33.57 18.20
N LEU A 457 -5.55 32.80 17.15
CA LEU A 457 -5.79 31.36 17.21
C LEU A 457 -4.45 30.66 16.93
N SER A 458 -4.04 29.76 17.81
CA SER A 458 -2.84 28.93 17.64
C SER A 458 -3.14 27.46 17.85
N MET A 459 -2.37 26.56 17.24
CA MET A 459 -2.40 25.12 17.48
C MET A 459 -1.06 24.49 17.11
N LYS A 460 -0.73 23.36 17.75
CA LYS A 460 0.32 22.44 17.29
C LYS A 460 -0.29 21.49 16.27
N ALA A 461 0.39 21.29 15.15
CA ALA A 461 -0.13 20.44 14.08
C ALA A 461 0.99 19.74 13.32
N HIS A 462 0.71 18.55 12.83
CA HIS A 462 1.51 17.89 11.79
C HIS A 462 0.57 17.31 10.74
N TRP A 463 1.08 17.14 9.52
CA TRP A 463 0.23 16.70 8.41
C TRP A 463 1.05 16.09 7.27
N ASP A 464 0.40 15.21 6.54
CA ASP A 464 0.83 14.70 5.24
C ASP A 464 -0.39 14.64 4.33
N ILE A 465 -0.44 15.57 3.40
CA ILE A 465 -1.61 15.89 2.58
C ILE A 465 -1.15 15.98 1.13
N GLU A 466 -1.89 15.37 0.19
CA GLU A 466 -1.54 15.46 -1.23
C GLU A 466 -1.44 16.91 -1.68
N VAL A 467 -0.34 17.26 -2.36
CA VAL A 467 -0.02 18.65 -2.69
C VAL A 467 -1.06 19.25 -3.63
N ASP A 468 -1.76 20.28 -3.13
CA ASP A 468 -2.73 21.14 -3.82
C ASP A 468 -4.04 20.46 -4.25
N TRP A 469 -4.11 19.13 -4.34
CA TRP A 469 -5.34 18.37 -4.59
C TRP A 469 -6.16 18.21 -3.31
N ASP A 470 -5.52 17.69 -2.26
CA ASP A 470 -6.05 17.63 -0.90
C ASP A 470 -5.69 18.91 -0.14
N TYR A 471 -6.57 19.32 0.77
CA TYR A 471 -6.31 20.51 1.56
C TYR A 471 -7.06 20.57 2.88
N LEU A 472 -6.46 21.29 3.84
CA LEU A 472 -7.12 21.73 5.06
C LEU A 472 -7.41 23.23 5.00
N LEU A 473 -8.61 23.62 5.43
CA LEU A 473 -9.01 24.99 5.68
C LEU A 473 -9.24 25.22 7.18
N VAL A 474 -8.60 26.25 7.72
CA VAL A 474 -8.93 26.81 9.05
C VAL A 474 -9.87 27.99 8.84
N LYS A 475 -11.08 27.94 9.41
CA LYS A 475 -12.13 28.94 9.16
C LYS A 475 -12.59 29.62 10.45
N ALA A 476 -13.05 30.88 10.32
CA ALA A 476 -13.81 31.61 11.33
C ALA A 476 -15.15 32.06 10.76
N ASN A 477 -16.25 31.62 11.39
CA ASN A 477 -17.62 31.85 10.91
C ASN A 477 -17.79 31.50 9.42
N GLY A 478 -17.19 30.36 9.00
CA GLY A 478 -17.22 29.85 7.63
C GLY A 478 -16.22 30.47 6.64
N ASN A 479 -15.44 31.48 7.04
CA ASN A 479 -14.47 32.14 6.15
C ASN A 479 -13.05 31.62 6.42
N ALA A 480 -12.32 31.23 5.37
CA ALA A 480 -10.95 30.75 5.48
C ALA A 480 -9.98 31.83 5.99
N LEU A 481 -9.18 31.49 7.00
CA LEU A 481 -8.23 32.38 7.66
C LEU A 481 -6.84 32.27 7.03
N ALA A 482 -6.19 33.41 6.78
CA ALA A 482 -4.77 33.44 6.45
C ALA A 482 -3.93 33.17 7.70
N GLY A 483 -3.03 32.19 7.62
CA GLY A 483 -2.10 31.82 8.68
C GLY A 483 -0.64 31.90 8.23
N ASN A 484 0.29 31.67 9.17
CA ASN A 484 1.73 31.66 8.90
C ASN A 484 2.20 30.58 7.90
N HIS A 485 1.41 29.52 7.69
CA HIS A 485 1.73 28.42 6.76
C HIS A 485 0.64 28.14 5.71
N THR A 486 -0.34 29.04 5.53
CA THR A 486 -1.37 28.87 4.50
C THR A 486 -0.88 29.33 3.12
N LYS A 487 -1.19 28.56 2.07
CA LYS A 487 -1.08 28.98 0.67
C LYS A 487 -2.28 29.84 0.28
N VAL A 488 -2.05 30.92 -0.46
CA VAL A 488 -3.10 31.88 -0.83
C VAL A 488 -3.94 31.40 -2.02
N THR A 489 -3.35 30.68 -2.97
CA THR A 489 -3.99 30.22 -4.20
C THR A 489 -3.76 28.74 -4.42
N ASN A 490 -4.83 28.00 -4.69
CA ASN A 490 -4.76 26.59 -5.08
C ASN A 490 -4.81 26.47 -6.61
N SER A 491 -3.90 25.71 -7.22
CA SER A 491 -3.83 25.53 -8.68
C SER A 491 -4.92 24.60 -9.21
N GLU A 492 -5.29 23.58 -8.44
CA GLU A 492 -6.26 22.56 -8.80
C GLU A 492 -7.69 22.99 -8.45
N HIS A 493 -7.83 23.80 -7.37
CA HIS A 493 -9.11 24.32 -6.90
C HIS A 493 -9.12 25.85 -6.82
N PRO A 494 -9.33 26.60 -7.93
CA PRO A 494 -9.17 28.06 -7.97
C PRO A 494 -10.06 28.86 -7.01
N SER A 495 -11.15 28.28 -6.51
CA SER A 495 -12.03 28.88 -5.50
C SER A 495 -11.52 28.74 -4.07
N VAL A 496 -10.53 27.89 -3.83
CA VAL A 496 -9.94 27.60 -2.51
C VAL A 496 -8.78 28.55 -2.25
N THR A 497 -8.83 29.25 -1.12
CA THR A 497 -7.80 30.21 -0.69
C THR A 497 -7.48 30.04 0.78
N ASN A 498 -6.26 30.35 1.19
CA ASN A 498 -5.77 30.24 2.56
C ASN A 498 -5.89 28.81 3.12
N PHE A 499 -5.25 27.87 2.44
CA PHE A 499 -5.32 26.43 2.72
C PHE A 499 -3.94 25.86 3.08
N ILE A 500 -3.92 24.68 3.68
CA ILE A 500 -2.72 23.91 4.04
C ILE A 500 -2.73 22.60 3.24
N THR A 501 -1.56 22.20 2.75
CA THR A 501 -1.33 20.99 1.94
C THR A 501 0.16 20.61 1.97
N GLY A 502 0.55 19.47 1.41
CA GLY A 502 1.91 18.93 1.44
C GLY A 502 2.24 18.26 2.77
N THR A 503 3.53 18.16 3.12
CA THR A 503 3.97 17.56 4.38
C THR A 503 4.52 18.61 5.35
N SER A 504 4.22 18.46 6.64
CA SER A 504 4.75 19.34 7.70
C SER A 504 6.24 19.15 7.94
N LEU A 505 6.82 18.00 7.54
CA LEU A 505 8.26 17.74 7.62
C LEU A 505 9.10 18.69 6.76
N ASP A 506 8.52 19.22 5.69
CA ASP A 506 9.18 20.19 4.81
C ASP A 506 9.14 21.62 5.37
N VAL A 507 8.42 21.85 6.48
CA VAL A 507 8.30 23.17 7.10
C VAL A 507 9.56 23.47 7.93
N ALA A 508 10.24 24.56 7.57
CA ALA A 508 11.42 25.01 8.31
C ALA A 508 11.09 25.30 9.79
N GLY A 509 11.75 24.57 10.70
CA GLY A 509 11.53 24.68 12.14
C GLY A 509 10.49 23.72 12.71
N ALA A 510 10.04 22.72 11.93
CA ALA A 510 9.26 21.61 12.45
C ALA A 510 10.02 20.86 13.57
N GLU A 511 9.28 20.39 14.58
CA GLU A 511 9.80 19.77 15.80
C GLU A 511 9.56 18.25 15.78
N GLY A 512 10.55 17.47 16.20
CA GLY A 512 10.44 16.01 16.33
C GLY A 512 10.44 15.26 14.98
N THR A 513 10.31 13.93 15.06
CA THR A 513 10.24 13.02 13.91
C THR A 513 8.93 13.13 13.12
N GLU A 514 7.86 13.56 13.79
CA GLU A 514 6.53 13.73 13.18
C GLU A 514 6.38 15.06 12.43
N GLY A 515 7.30 16.00 12.65
CA GLY A 515 7.28 17.31 12.03
C GLY A 515 6.19 18.23 12.58
N TRP A 516 6.12 18.40 13.91
CA TRP A 516 5.17 19.29 14.57
C TRP A 516 5.46 20.77 14.28
N VAL A 517 4.44 21.50 13.84
CA VAL A 517 4.49 22.91 13.46
C VAL A 517 3.51 23.71 14.30
N ASN A 518 3.91 24.93 14.69
CA ASN A 518 3.00 25.87 15.35
C ASN A 518 2.25 26.72 14.30
N LEU A 519 0.96 26.46 14.14
CA LEU A 519 0.09 27.24 13.25
C LEU A 519 -0.48 28.44 14.02
N ILE A 520 -0.46 29.62 13.39
CA ILE A 520 -0.85 30.89 13.99
C ILE A 520 -1.73 31.67 13.01
N PHE A 521 -2.88 32.14 13.50
CA PHE A 521 -3.87 32.92 12.75
C PHE A 521 -4.27 34.19 13.52
N ASP A 522 -4.18 35.36 12.88
CA ASP A 522 -4.68 36.61 13.44
C ASP A 522 -6.20 36.68 13.28
N VAL A 523 -6.91 36.69 14.41
CA VAL A 523 -8.38 36.73 14.47
C VAL A 523 -8.89 38.04 15.07
N THR A 524 -8.05 39.07 15.16
CA THR A 524 -8.38 40.38 15.73
C THR A 524 -9.56 41.05 15.02
N ALA A 525 -9.75 40.78 13.72
CA ALA A 525 -10.89 41.28 12.95
C ALA A 525 -12.26 40.81 13.49
N TYR A 526 -12.28 39.73 14.26
CA TYR A 526 -13.48 39.15 14.87
C TYR A 526 -13.70 39.59 16.32
N ALA A 527 -12.92 40.56 16.83
CA ALA A 527 -13.04 41.05 18.21
C ALA A 527 -14.47 41.46 18.58
N GLY A 528 -14.93 41.00 19.75
CA GLY A 528 -16.28 41.27 20.27
C GLY A 528 -17.40 40.42 19.66
N GLN A 529 -17.07 39.41 18.85
CA GLN A 529 -18.03 38.48 18.25
C GLN A 529 -17.95 37.11 18.94
N SER A 530 -19.05 36.36 18.87
CA SER A 530 -19.01 34.91 19.06
C SER A 530 -18.54 34.29 17.76
N VAL A 531 -17.46 33.50 17.82
CA VAL A 531 -16.81 32.96 16.62
C VAL A 531 -16.82 31.44 16.70
N THR A 532 -17.37 30.81 15.66
CA THR A 532 -17.19 29.37 15.42
C THR A 532 -15.94 29.19 14.58
N PHE A 533 -14.93 28.57 15.18
CA PHE A 533 -13.75 28.12 14.48
C PHE A 533 -14.00 26.70 13.94
N SER A 534 -13.55 26.43 12.72
CA SER A 534 -13.59 25.08 12.16
C SER A 534 -12.31 24.72 11.42
N LEU A 535 -11.97 23.44 11.50
CA LEU A 535 -10.99 22.78 10.64
C LEU A 535 -11.77 21.94 9.64
N ASN A 536 -11.49 22.09 8.35
CA ASN A 536 -12.17 21.38 7.27
C ASN A 536 -11.11 20.73 6.38
N TYR A 537 -11.08 19.40 6.37
CA TYR A 537 -10.17 18.60 5.56
C TYR A 537 -10.94 18.03 4.38
N GLU A 538 -10.46 18.34 3.18
CA GLU A 538 -11.04 17.91 1.91
C GLU A 538 -10.01 17.08 1.16
N THR A 539 -10.41 15.91 0.64
CA THR A 539 -9.53 15.07 -0.18
C THR A 539 -10.13 14.74 -1.54
N ASP A 540 -9.25 14.47 -2.49
CA ASP A 540 -9.57 14.07 -3.86
C ASP A 540 -9.68 12.54 -3.97
N GLN A 541 -9.67 12.01 -5.20
CA GLN A 541 -9.91 10.61 -5.53
C GLN A 541 -8.73 9.63 -5.35
N SER A 542 -7.49 10.10 -5.16
CA SER A 542 -6.31 9.21 -5.07
C SER A 542 -5.13 9.87 -4.34
N VAL A 543 -4.17 9.04 -3.89
CA VAL A 543 -2.88 9.51 -3.34
C VAL A 543 -3.07 10.45 -2.14
N GLY A 544 -3.65 9.94 -1.06
CA GLY A 544 -3.60 10.64 0.23
C GLY A 544 -2.29 10.42 0.99
N GLY A 545 -1.95 11.36 1.87
CA GLY A 545 -1.11 11.06 3.03
C GLY A 545 -1.96 10.57 4.21
N TYR A 546 -1.45 10.68 5.44
CA TYR A 546 -2.28 10.35 6.60
C TYR A 546 -3.31 11.45 6.93
N GLY A 547 -3.21 12.64 6.34
CA GLY A 547 -4.13 13.75 6.58
C GLY A 547 -3.57 14.80 7.54
N PHE A 548 -4.42 15.39 8.36
CA PHE A 548 -4.09 16.50 9.25
C PHE A 548 -4.36 16.16 10.72
N VAL A 549 -3.43 16.57 11.58
CA VAL A 549 -3.54 16.40 13.02
C VAL A 549 -3.37 17.75 13.72
N ALA A 550 -4.18 18.01 14.75
CA ALA A 550 -4.07 19.18 15.61
C ALA A 550 -4.14 18.83 17.09
N ASP A 551 -3.34 19.55 17.86
CA ASP A 551 -3.24 19.48 19.31
C ASP A 551 -2.96 20.89 19.88
N ASP A 552 -3.06 21.07 21.20
CA ASP A 552 -2.79 22.33 21.91
C ASP A 552 -3.48 23.57 21.27
N ILE A 553 -4.74 23.42 20.87
CA ILE A 553 -5.53 24.51 20.29
C ILE A 553 -5.74 25.57 21.35
N ALA A 554 -5.40 26.83 21.04
CA ALA A 554 -5.57 27.94 21.97
C ALA A 554 -6.02 29.22 21.27
N VAL A 555 -6.88 29.99 21.95
CA VAL A 555 -7.20 31.37 21.57
C VAL A 555 -6.60 32.31 22.61
N LYS A 556 -5.80 33.30 22.18
CA LYS A 556 -5.06 34.20 23.06
C LYS A 556 -5.41 35.66 22.80
N GLN A 557 -5.44 36.45 23.87
CA GLN A 557 -5.46 37.91 23.84
C GLN A 557 -4.11 38.45 24.31
N SER A 558 -3.32 38.99 23.39
CA SER A 558 -1.91 39.30 23.61
C SER A 558 -1.15 38.05 24.13
N SER A 559 -0.97 37.92 25.44
CA SER A 559 -0.32 36.77 26.09
C SER A 559 -1.24 35.96 27.01
N ALA A 560 -2.51 36.37 27.15
CA ALA A 560 -3.47 35.71 28.03
C ALA A 560 -4.31 34.69 27.23
N THR A 561 -4.33 33.44 27.67
CA THR A 561 -5.16 32.38 27.07
C THR A 561 -6.63 32.58 27.46
N ILE A 562 -7.51 32.56 26.47
CA ILE A 562 -8.98 32.66 26.60
C ILE A 562 -9.62 31.28 26.47
N TYR A 563 -9.11 30.46 25.55
CA TYR A 563 -9.56 29.11 25.26
C TYR A 563 -8.33 28.22 25.11
N THR A 564 -8.42 26.98 25.58
CA THR A 564 -7.42 25.95 25.34
C THR A 564 -8.10 24.59 25.23
N ASP A 565 -7.58 23.75 24.34
CA ASP A 565 -8.08 22.41 24.11
C ASP A 565 -6.97 21.55 23.50
N GLY A 566 -6.51 20.55 24.26
CA GLY A 566 -5.54 19.53 23.83
C GLY A 566 -6.21 18.17 23.62
N ALA A 567 -7.48 18.15 23.23
CA ALA A 567 -8.28 16.94 22.98
C ALA A 567 -8.57 16.03 24.20
N GLU A 568 -8.00 16.30 25.37
CA GLU A 568 -8.17 15.46 26.58
C GLU A 568 -9.60 15.31 27.09
N THR A 569 -10.50 16.23 26.74
CA THR A 569 -11.90 16.17 27.16
C THR A 569 -12.77 15.63 26.03
N ASP A 570 -13.50 14.55 26.29
CA ASP A 570 -14.41 13.98 25.31
C ASP A 570 -15.56 14.94 24.99
N ASN A 571 -15.98 14.97 23.72
CA ASN A 571 -17.02 15.86 23.20
C ASN A 571 -16.80 17.38 23.46
N ALA A 572 -15.55 17.83 23.66
CA ALA A 572 -15.21 19.25 23.81
C ALA A 572 -15.48 20.08 22.52
N VAL A 573 -15.38 19.42 21.38
CA VAL A 573 -15.62 19.99 20.04
C VAL A 573 -16.68 19.17 19.31
N THR A 574 -17.35 19.79 18.33
CA THR A 574 -18.25 19.07 17.42
C THR A 574 -17.44 18.53 16.26
N MET A 575 -17.42 17.20 16.07
CA MET A 575 -16.71 16.53 14.97
C MET A 575 -17.70 15.93 13.97
N ASP A 576 -17.34 16.01 12.70
CA ASP A 576 -17.99 15.36 11.57
C ASP A 576 -16.89 14.72 10.71
N GLY A 577 -16.61 13.43 10.95
CA GLY A 577 -15.52 12.70 10.31
C GLY A 577 -14.13 12.88 10.93
N PHE A 578 -13.87 13.97 11.68
CA PHE A 578 -12.72 14.04 12.58
C PHE A 578 -12.88 13.04 13.75
N SER A 579 -11.76 12.59 14.30
CA SER A 579 -11.71 11.69 15.45
C SER A 579 -10.73 12.20 16.50
N ARG A 580 -10.89 11.72 17.73
CA ARG A 580 -9.88 11.86 18.78
C ARG A 580 -8.97 10.63 18.72
N ALA A 581 -7.68 10.83 18.48
CA ALA A 581 -6.68 9.78 18.36
C ALA A 581 -5.67 9.88 19.52
N SER A 582 -5.09 8.76 19.94
CA SER A 582 -3.91 8.73 20.80
C SER A 582 -2.66 8.56 19.91
N ASP A 583 -1.68 7.78 20.37
CA ASP A 583 -0.74 7.01 19.55
C ASP A 583 -1.41 5.89 18.72
N LYS A 584 -2.75 5.85 18.71
CA LYS A 584 -3.56 5.02 17.83
C LYS A 584 -4.70 5.83 17.22
N ALA A 585 -5.08 5.50 16.00
CA ALA A 585 -6.18 6.11 15.28
C ALA A 585 -7.23 5.07 14.88
N PRO A 586 -8.52 5.46 14.79
CA PRO A 586 -9.55 4.58 14.27
C PRO A 586 -9.25 4.14 12.83
N GLY A 587 -9.32 2.84 12.58
CA GLY A 587 -9.28 2.25 11.25
C GLY A 587 -10.64 2.34 10.54
N LEU A 588 -10.75 1.62 9.42
CA LEU A 588 -11.97 1.54 8.63
C LEU A 588 -12.95 0.48 9.17
N PRO A 589 -14.24 0.54 8.80
CA PRO A 589 -15.27 -0.36 9.30
C PRO A 589 -14.96 -1.85 9.11
N GLN A 590 -15.40 -2.64 10.08
CA GLN A 590 -15.33 -4.10 10.07
C GLN A 590 -16.70 -4.66 10.42
N ASN A 591 -17.11 -5.75 9.76
CA ASN A 591 -18.42 -6.34 9.99
C ASN A 591 -18.37 -7.87 9.90
N TYR A 592 -19.23 -8.54 10.68
CA TYR A 592 -19.62 -9.91 10.35
C TYR A 592 -20.90 -9.91 9.52
N TRP A 593 -20.98 -10.82 8.54
CA TRP A 593 -22.21 -11.11 7.83
C TRP A 593 -22.62 -12.55 8.07
N ILE A 594 -23.90 -12.77 8.36
CA ILE A 594 -24.44 -14.09 8.63
C ILE A 594 -25.47 -14.39 7.55
N GLN A 595 -25.28 -15.50 6.83
CA GLN A 595 -26.12 -15.86 5.70
C GLN A 595 -26.37 -17.38 5.68
N LEU A 596 -27.63 -17.79 5.51
CA LEU A 596 -27.98 -19.20 5.37
C LEU A 596 -27.80 -19.64 3.90
N ARG A 597 -26.92 -20.62 3.69
CA ARG A 597 -26.70 -21.25 2.38
C ARG A 597 -27.27 -22.66 2.36
N SER A 598 -27.98 -22.96 1.29
CA SER A 598 -28.65 -24.23 1.07
C SER A 598 -28.22 -24.81 -0.28
N HIS A 599 -28.72 -25.99 -0.62
CA HIS A 599 -28.59 -26.56 -1.98
C HIS A 599 -29.91 -26.49 -2.75
N ASN A 600 -30.75 -25.51 -2.41
CA ASN A 600 -31.98 -25.24 -3.13
C ASN A 600 -31.80 -24.02 -4.05
N GLY A 601 -32.77 -23.80 -4.94
CA GLY A 601 -32.85 -22.58 -5.73
C GLY A 601 -31.57 -22.25 -6.52
N ARG A 602 -31.01 -21.08 -6.24
CA ARG A 602 -29.81 -20.54 -6.88
C ARG A 602 -28.57 -21.39 -6.60
N ASP A 603 -28.42 -21.80 -5.35
CA ASP A 603 -27.26 -22.52 -4.82
C ASP A 603 -27.37 -24.05 -4.98
N ALA A 604 -28.36 -24.54 -5.73
CA ALA A 604 -28.48 -25.95 -6.09
C ALA A 604 -27.25 -26.52 -6.83
N GLY A 605 -26.36 -25.66 -7.35
CA GLY A 605 -25.07 -26.05 -7.89
C GLY A 605 -24.13 -26.73 -6.89
N PHE A 606 -24.27 -26.44 -5.58
CA PHE A 606 -23.42 -27.01 -4.52
C PHE A 606 -23.59 -28.51 -4.30
N ASP A 607 -24.69 -29.11 -4.77
CA ASP A 607 -24.88 -30.55 -4.62
C ASP A 607 -23.78 -31.37 -5.30
N ASN A 608 -23.10 -30.80 -6.30
CA ASN A 608 -21.99 -31.42 -7.02
C ASN A 608 -20.60 -31.04 -6.46
N THR A 609 -20.49 -30.13 -5.50
CA THR A 609 -19.21 -29.57 -5.03
C THR A 609 -18.80 -30.05 -3.62
N PHE A 610 -19.58 -30.95 -3.01
CA PHE A 610 -19.37 -31.49 -1.65
C PHE A 610 -19.40 -30.46 -0.51
N ASN A 611 -19.74 -29.20 -0.77
CA ASN A 611 -19.90 -28.19 0.26
C ASN A 611 -21.03 -28.57 1.23
N SER A 612 -20.83 -28.26 2.51
CA SER A 612 -21.83 -28.49 3.55
C SER A 612 -22.78 -27.28 3.61
N PRO A 613 -24.12 -27.47 3.57
CA PRO A 613 -25.06 -26.38 3.71
C PRO A 613 -25.23 -26.00 5.18
N GLY A 614 -25.61 -24.75 5.45
CA GLY A 614 -25.76 -24.23 6.79
C GLY A 614 -25.58 -22.72 6.85
N VAL A 615 -25.35 -22.21 8.06
CA VAL A 615 -25.16 -20.78 8.29
C VAL A 615 -23.69 -20.43 8.08
N LEU A 616 -23.38 -19.62 7.07
CA LEU A 616 -22.05 -19.05 6.90
C LEU A 616 -21.89 -17.79 7.75
N VAL A 617 -20.71 -17.62 8.32
CA VAL A 617 -20.23 -16.35 8.85
C VAL A 617 -19.17 -15.83 7.90
N TRP A 618 -19.35 -14.60 7.44
CA TRP A 618 -18.35 -13.87 6.66
C TRP A 618 -17.77 -12.77 7.53
N PHE A 619 -16.50 -12.46 7.34
CA PHE A 619 -15.85 -11.30 7.92
C PHE A 619 -15.44 -10.35 6.80
N SER A 620 -15.73 -9.07 6.95
CA SER A 620 -15.29 -8.02 6.03
C SER A 620 -14.50 -6.95 6.78
N ASN A 621 -13.41 -6.51 6.18
CA ASN A 621 -12.48 -5.54 6.78
C ASN A 621 -12.05 -4.50 5.74
N GLU A 622 -12.63 -3.30 5.81
CA GLU A 622 -12.39 -2.25 4.83
C GLU A 622 -10.98 -1.63 4.90
N ASN A 623 -10.17 -2.00 5.90
CA ASN A 623 -8.74 -1.65 5.90
C ASN A 623 -7.96 -2.31 4.76
N TYR A 624 -8.54 -3.34 4.13
CA TYR A 624 -8.01 -4.01 2.95
C TYR A 624 -8.90 -3.75 1.74
N SER A 625 -8.29 -3.56 0.57
CA SER A 625 -8.98 -3.30 -0.70
C SER A 625 -9.20 -4.53 -1.57
N ASP A 626 -8.61 -5.66 -1.17
CA ASP A 626 -8.46 -6.88 -1.95
C ASP A 626 -8.25 -8.09 -1.01
N ASN A 627 -8.10 -9.27 -1.61
CA ASN A 627 -7.90 -10.54 -0.92
C ASN A 627 -6.56 -11.20 -1.32
N LYS A 628 -5.47 -10.42 -1.41
CA LYS A 628 -4.11 -10.94 -1.65
C LYS A 628 -3.61 -11.74 -0.46
N VAL A 629 -3.96 -13.03 -0.42
CA VAL A 629 -3.65 -13.90 0.74
C VAL A 629 -2.36 -14.69 0.60
N GLY A 630 -1.67 -14.57 -0.55
CA GLY A 630 -0.38 -15.22 -0.79
C GLY A 630 0.75 -14.71 0.13
N ASP A 631 1.77 -15.54 0.34
CA ASP A 631 3.00 -15.17 1.05
C ASP A 631 3.95 -14.39 0.12
N THR A 632 3.57 -13.14 -0.20
CA THR A 632 4.32 -12.19 -1.05
C THR A 632 4.69 -10.91 -0.28
N GLU A 633 5.51 -10.04 -0.88
CA GLU A 633 5.92 -8.76 -0.25
C GLU A 633 4.73 -7.82 0.02
N ASP A 634 3.68 -7.91 -0.79
CA ASP A 634 2.44 -7.14 -0.72
C ASP A 634 1.22 -7.94 -0.27
N GLY A 635 1.39 -9.25 -0.02
CA GLY A 635 0.35 -10.15 0.46
C GLY A 635 0.13 -10.04 1.96
N HIS A 636 -1.08 -10.42 2.39
CA HIS A 636 -1.51 -10.36 3.79
C HIS A 636 -2.26 -11.64 4.19
N PRO A 637 -1.56 -12.79 4.35
CA PRO A 637 -2.18 -14.06 4.74
C PRO A 637 -2.99 -13.91 6.03
N GLY A 638 -4.20 -14.48 6.05
CA GLY A 638 -5.13 -14.36 7.18
C GLY A 638 -5.92 -13.04 7.22
N TYR A 639 -5.65 -12.11 6.31
CA TYR A 639 -6.37 -10.84 6.19
C TYR A 639 -6.88 -10.62 4.77
N GLY A 640 -7.89 -9.77 4.63
CA GLY A 640 -8.44 -9.40 3.33
C GLY A 640 -9.68 -8.53 3.47
N PHE A 641 -10.15 -8.03 2.34
CA PHE A 641 -11.36 -7.25 2.22
C PHE A 641 -12.59 -8.03 2.69
N THR A 642 -12.72 -9.31 2.30
CA THR A 642 -13.85 -10.16 2.71
C THR A 642 -13.51 -11.65 2.64
N GLY A 643 -14.04 -12.45 3.55
CA GLY A 643 -13.82 -13.90 3.56
C GLY A 643 -14.85 -14.65 4.40
N VAL A 644 -14.99 -15.94 4.14
CA VAL A 644 -15.81 -16.88 4.91
C VAL A 644 -14.99 -17.41 6.08
N VAL A 645 -15.57 -17.36 7.28
CA VAL A 645 -15.03 -18.00 8.48
C VAL A 645 -15.33 -19.49 8.41
N ASP A 646 -14.29 -20.31 8.48
CA ASP A 646 -14.44 -21.76 8.44
C ASP A 646 -14.96 -22.31 9.79
N ALA A 647 -15.99 -23.14 9.77
CA ALA A 647 -16.56 -23.74 10.98
C ALA A 647 -15.72 -24.91 11.47
N ASP A 648 -15.00 -25.61 10.58
CA ASP A 648 -14.09 -26.70 10.93
C ASP A 648 -12.64 -26.30 10.67
N GLN A 649 -11.91 -26.06 11.76
CA GLN A 649 -10.52 -25.61 11.73
C GLN A 649 -9.52 -26.76 11.51
N ASN A 650 -9.98 -27.98 11.23
CA ASN A 650 -9.07 -29.10 10.94
C ASN A 650 -8.63 -29.06 9.47
N ILE A 651 -7.32 -28.91 9.25
CA ILE A 651 -6.76 -28.91 7.89
C ILE A 651 -7.12 -30.20 7.14
N ILE A 652 -7.69 -30.00 5.95
CA ILE A 652 -7.99 -31.04 4.99
C ILE A 652 -6.76 -31.25 4.10
N MET A 653 -6.21 -32.46 4.15
CA MET A 653 -4.99 -32.80 3.40
C MET A 653 -5.34 -33.28 1.98
N ASP A 654 -4.58 -32.81 0.99
CA ASP A 654 -4.47 -33.43 -0.32
C ASP A 654 -3.13 -34.21 -0.41
N GLY A 655 -3.24 -35.54 -0.29
CA GLY A 655 -2.08 -36.42 -0.21
C GLY A 655 -1.27 -36.18 1.07
N SER A 656 -0.14 -35.46 0.94
CA SER A 656 0.76 -35.12 2.07
C SER A 656 0.85 -33.61 2.34
N ASN A 657 0.17 -32.79 1.54
CA ASN A 657 0.14 -31.33 1.67
C ASN A 657 -1.28 -30.89 2.08
N PRO A 658 -1.44 -29.70 2.69
CA PRO A 658 -2.74 -29.07 2.79
C PRO A 658 -3.38 -28.91 1.41
N GLY A 659 -4.69 -29.15 1.30
CA GLY A 659 -5.44 -28.81 0.08
C GLY A 659 -5.53 -27.30 -0.14
N SER A 660 -6.00 -26.89 -1.31
CA SER A 660 -6.31 -25.48 -1.62
C SER A 660 -7.35 -24.91 -0.65
N THR A 661 -7.46 -23.59 -0.58
CA THR A 661 -8.45 -22.91 0.27
C THR A 661 -9.88 -23.31 -0.09
N LEU A 662 -10.17 -23.54 -1.39
CA LEU A 662 -11.46 -24.09 -1.85
C LEU A 662 -11.77 -25.46 -1.21
N THR A 663 -10.74 -26.26 -0.95
CA THR A 663 -10.87 -27.54 -0.26
C THR A 663 -11.09 -27.35 1.23
N GLN A 664 -10.38 -26.40 1.86
CA GLN A 664 -10.53 -26.09 3.29
C GLN A 664 -11.95 -25.59 3.57
N ILE A 665 -12.37 -24.47 2.97
CA ILE A 665 -13.62 -23.77 3.31
C ILE A 665 -14.91 -24.45 2.82
N ARG A 666 -14.84 -25.68 2.32
CA ARG A 666 -16.01 -26.39 1.78
C ARG A 666 -17.02 -26.74 2.89
N ASP A 667 -16.56 -26.87 4.11
CA ASP A 667 -17.34 -27.21 5.29
C ASP A 667 -17.41 -26.07 6.31
N ALA A 668 -17.17 -24.84 5.82
CA ALA A 668 -17.25 -23.57 6.54
C ALA A 668 -18.62 -23.24 7.16
N ALA A 669 -19.68 -23.94 6.78
CA ALA A 669 -21.02 -23.66 7.28
C ALA A 669 -21.24 -24.20 8.71
N PHE A 670 -21.63 -23.30 9.60
CA PHE A 670 -22.07 -23.63 10.95
C PHE A 670 -23.42 -24.35 10.91
N SER A 671 -23.52 -25.47 11.61
CA SER A 671 -24.66 -26.39 11.52
C SER A 671 -24.84 -27.26 12.76
N ILE A 672 -26.09 -27.62 13.04
CA ILE A 672 -26.46 -28.66 14.01
C ILE A 672 -26.43 -30.08 13.42
N TYR A 673 -26.15 -30.18 12.11
CA TYR A 673 -25.97 -31.44 11.40
C TYR A 673 -24.50 -31.67 11.08
N ASN A 674 -24.11 -32.95 11.01
CA ASN A 674 -22.75 -33.32 10.60
C ASN A 674 -22.46 -32.90 9.16
N GLN A 675 -21.21 -32.54 8.90
CA GLN A 675 -20.74 -32.09 7.58
C GLN A 675 -20.71 -33.25 6.56
N LYS A 676 -20.67 -32.88 5.26
CA LYS A 676 -20.54 -33.84 4.17
C LYS A 676 -19.14 -34.46 4.13
N SER A 677 -19.08 -35.79 4.19
CA SER A 677 -17.83 -36.54 4.11
C SER A 677 -17.19 -36.52 2.73
N THR A 678 -15.86 -36.43 2.66
CA THR A 678 -15.06 -36.76 1.48
C THR A 678 -14.01 -37.84 1.81
N SER A 679 -13.19 -38.26 0.84
CA SER A 679 -12.13 -39.24 1.09
C SER A 679 -10.95 -38.69 1.87
N SER A 680 -10.72 -37.38 1.81
CA SER A 680 -9.60 -36.67 2.46
C SER A 680 -9.95 -36.07 3.81
N ASP A 681 -11.23 -36.11 4.20
CA ASP A 681 -11.72 -35.48 5.43
C ASP A 681 -12.62 -36.41 6.25
N ASN A 682 -12.27 -36.52 7.53
CA ASN A 682 -12.94 -37.32 8.53
C ASN A 682 -13.37 -36.50 9.77
N HIS A 683 -13.17 -35.19 9.77
CA HIS A 683 -13.66 -34.27 10.80
C HIS A 683 -15.01 -33.74 10.32
N LEU A 684 -16.09 -34.39 10.76
CA LEU A 684 -17.44 -34.15 10.21
C LEU A 684 -18.44 -33.75 11.29
N SER A 685 -17.95 -33.40 12.48
CA SER A 685 -18.81 -33.14 13.63
C SER A 685 -19.57 -31.84 13.41
N ALA A 686 -20.86 -31.83 13.79
CA ALA A 686 -21.64 -30.61 13.74
C ALA A 686 -20.98 -29.49 14.55
N ASN A 687 -20.77 -28.33 13.93
CA ASN A 687 -20.21 -27.12 14.52
C ASN A 687 -21.27 -26.01 14.50
N PRO A 688 -22.14 -25.88 15.52
CA PRO A 688 -23.25 -24.93 15.49
C PRO A 688 -22.91 -23.54 16.04
N VAL A 689 -21.69 -23.33 16.55
CA VAL A 689 -21.31 -22.11 17.28
C VAL A 689 -20.11 -21.46 16.64
N PHE A 690 -20.29 -20.22 16.20
CA PHE A 690 -19.22 -19.27 15.95
C PHE A 690 -18.97 -18.46 17.22
N TYR A 691 -17.70 -18.27 17.56
CA TYR A 691 -17.26 -17.39 18.64
C TYR A 691 -15.95 -16.72 18.22
N ASP A 692 -15.93 -15.40 18.15
CA ASP A 692 -14.82 -14.63 17.55
C ASP A 692 -13.47 -14.77 18.27
N SER A 693 -13.48 -15.25 19.52
CA SER A 693 -12.27 -15.52 20.30
C SER A 693 -11.69 -16.93 20.06
N ASN A 694 -12.31 -17.73 19.20
CA ASN A 694 -11.67 -18.95 18.71
C ASN A 694 -10.68 -18.61 17.59
N ASP A 695 -9.66 -19.45 17.40
CA ASP A 695 -8.68 -19.29 16.32
C ASP A 695 -9.27 -19.77 14.99
N TYR A 696 -9.52 -18.84 14.07
CA TYR A 696 -9.91 -19.11 12.67
C TYR A 696 -8.79 -18.76 11.68
N SER A 697 -7.59 -18.45 12.17
CA SER A 697 -6.49 -17.96 11.33
C SER A 697 -5.86 -19.06 10.48
N SER A 698 -6.21 -20.34 10.71
CA SER A 698 -5.61 -21.51 10.08
C SER A 698 -4.07 -21.45 10.12
N PRO A 699 -3.42 -21.54 11.30
CA PRO A 699 -1.98 -21.28 11.43
C PRO A 699 -1.07 -22.14 10.55
N GLU A 700 -1.53 -23.32 10.12
CA GLU A 700 -0.79 -24.22 9.22
C GLU A 700 -0.90 -23.81 7.74
N GLN A 701 -1.93 -23.04 7.36
CA GLN A 701 -2.12 -22.47 6.03
C GLN A 701 -2.89 -21.13 6.13
N PRO A 702 -2.24 -20.04 6.57
CA PRO A 702 -2.92 -18.78 6.88
C PRO A 702 -3.71 -18.16 5.72
N ALA A 703 -3.32 -18.44 4.47
CA ALA A 703 -4.06 -18.03 3.28
C ALA A 703 -5.51 -18.54 3.25
N SER A 704 -5.78 -19.68 3.89
CA SER A 704 -7.12 -20.28 4.00
C SER A 704 -7.92 -19.80 5.20
N GLY A 705 -7.30 -19.06 6.13
CA GLY A 705 -7.91 -18.62 7.38
C GLY A 705 -8.20 -17.12 7.43
N LEU A 706 -8.77 -16.69 8.54
CA LEU A 706 -9.07 -15.29 8.84
C LEU A 706 -8.66 -14.95 10.28
N VAL A 707 -7.86 -13.90 10.44
CA VAL A 707 -7.57 -13.30 11.73
C VAL A 707 -8.70 -12.34 12.09
N LEU A 708 -9.47 -12.72 13.10
CA LEU A 708 -10.68 -12.03 13.49
C LEU A 708 -10.42 -11.09 14.69
N PRO A 709 -11.09 -9.94 14.77
CA PRO A 709 -11.08 -9.12 15.97
C PRO A 709 -11.91 -9.80 17.07
N GLU A 710 -11.34 -9.84 18.28
CA GLU A 710 -12.01 -10.41 19.45
C GLU A 710 -12.86 -9.34 20.13
N HIS A 711 -14.19 -9.46 20.01
CA HIS A 711 -15.15 -8.64 20.73
C HIS A 711 -16.11 -9.46 21.59
N GLY A 712 -15.88 -10.78 21.70
CA GLY A 712 -16.74 -11.70 22.42
C GLY A 712 -18.05 -11.98 21.68
N PHE A 713 -18.12 -11.66 20.38
CA PHE A 713 -19.28 -11.93 19.56
C PHE A 713 -19.47 -13.43 19.35
N LYS A 714 -20.68 -13.91 19.60
CA LYS A 714 -21.10 -15.29 19.45
C LYS A 714 -22.34 -15.39 18.57
N MET A 715 -22.30 -16.29 17.59
CA MET A 715 -23.47 -16.76 16.85
C MET A 715 -23.67 -18.26 17.12
N GLU A 716 -24.88 -18.67 17.47
CA GLU A 716 -25.24 -20.07 17.67
C GLU A 716 -26.45 -20.47 16.82
N VAL A 717 -26.33 -21.51 16.00
CA VAL A 717 -27.43 -22.09 15.24
C VAL A 717 -28.29 -22.94 16.18
N ILE A 718 -29.49 -22.46 16.49
CA ILE A 718 -30.41 -23.10 17.44
C ILE A 718 -31.32 -24.09 16.72
N GLU A 719 -31.82 -23.68 15.56
CA GLU A 719 -32.69 -24.48 14.69
C GLU A 719 -32.18 -24.38 13.25
N LEU A 720 -32.25 -25.50 12.52
CA LEU A 720 -31.90 -25.56 11.09
C LEU A 720 -32.82 -26.57 10.43
N ALA A 721 -33.49 -26.18 9.34
CA ALA A 721 -34.27 -27.10 8.54
C ALA A 721 -33.34 -28.13 7.87
N SER A 722 -33.82 -29.37 7.68
CA SER A 722 -32.98 -30.45 7.13
C SER A 722 -32.50 -30.24 5.68
N ASN A 723 -33.17 -29.35 4.94
CA ASN A 723 -32.79 -28.90 3.60
C ASN A 723 -32.12 -27.51 3.62
N SER A 724 -31.80 -26.99 4.80
CA SER A 724 -31.21 -25.67 5.05
C SER A 724 -31.97 -24.49 4.43
N SER A 725 -33.29 -24.59 4.24
CA SER A 725 -34.09 -23.48 3.71
C SER A 725 -34.42 -22.41 4.77
N THR A 726 -34.39 -22.79 6.05
CA THR A 726 -34.63 -21.88 7.18
C THR A 726 -33.72 -22.23 8.36
N ALA A 727 -33.32 -21.24 9.14
CA ALA A 727 -32.58 -21.39 10.39
C ALA A 727 -33.04 -20.38 11.43
N THR A 728 -32.75 -20.63 12.71
CA THR A 728 -32.82 -19.63 13.77
C THR A 728 -31.46 -19.55 14.41
N VAL A 729 -30.87 -18.35 14.43
CA VAL A 729 -29.56 -18.08 15.04
C VAL A 729 -29.73 -17.22 16.28
N LYS A 730 -28.92 -17.49 17.30
CA LYS A 730 -28.80 -16.66 18.49
C LYS A 730 -27.54 -15.82 18.40
N LEU A 731 -27.71 -14.51 18.46
CA LEU A 731 -26.64 -13.53 18.53
C LEU A 731 -26.46 -13.08 19.98
N SER A 732 -25.22 -13.00 20.44
CA SER A 732 -24.90 -12.49 21.77
C SER A 732 -23.46 -12.02 21.84
N VAL A 733 -23.16 -11.12 22.78
CA VAL A 733 -21.80 -10.79 23.17
C VAL A 733 -21.51 -11.39 24.54
N ALA A 734 -20.53 -12.29 24.59
CA ALA A 734 -19.97 -12.76 25.85
C ALA A 734 -18.92 -11.74 26.33
N PRO A 735 -18.89 -11.38 27.63
CA PRO A 735 -17.81 -10.56 28.15
C PRO A 735 -16.48 -11.25 27.90
N LEU A 736 -15.56 -10.55 27.24
CA LEU A 736 -14.17 -11.00 27.17
C LEU A 736 -13.58 -11.00 28.58
N GLU A 737 -12.69 -11.95 28.89
CA GLU A 737 -12.02 -11.98 30.19
C GLU A 737 -11.13 -10.74 30.35
N LEU A 738 -11.31 -9.99 31.44
CA LEU A 738 -10.50 -8.80 31.73
C LEU A 738 -9.06 -9.23 32.07
N THR A 739 -8.10 -8.78 31.27
CA THR A 739 -6.67 -8.99 31.48
C THR A 739 -5.96 -7.66 31.69
N ALA A 740 -5.14 -7.56 32.74
CA ALA A 740 -4.21 -6.44 32.90
C ALA A 740 -2.90 -6.82 32.21
N GLY A 741 -2.39 -5.91 31.40
CA GLY A 741 -1.11 -6.04 30.73
C GLY A 741 -0.41 -4.69 30.69
N PHE A 742 0.92 -4.69 30.65
CA PHE A 742 1.68 -3.50 30.29
C PHE A 742 3.07 -3.84 29.76
N GLU A 743 3.63 -2.98 28.92
CA GLU A 743 5.05 -2.93 28.58
C GLU A 743 5.71 -1.68 29.18
N TYR A 744 7.03 -1.57 29.10
CA TYR A 744 7.74 -0.38 29.57
C TYR A 744 8.98 -0.07 28.75
N GLN A 745 9.30 1.21 28.63
CA GLN A 745 10.54 1.72 28.05
C GLN A 745 11.31 2.52 29.10
N ARG A 746 12.64 2.37 29.12
CA ARG A 746 13.51 3.02 30.11
C ARG A 746 14.39 4.06 29.46
N ASN A 747 14.47 5.21 30.11
CA ASN A 747 15.46 6.24 29.87
C ASN A 747 16.17 6.50 31.21
N PHE A 748 17.16 5.66 31.50
CA PHE A 748 17.83 5.54 32.80
C PHE A 748 16.85 5.33 33.98
N ARG A 749 16.59 6.40 34.73
CA ARG A 749 15.74 6.39 35.93
C ARG A 749 14.28 6.68 35.60
N GLU A 750 14.02 7.27 34.45
CA GLU A 750 12.67 7.53 33.97
C GLU A 750 12.17 6.31 33.20
N VAL A 751 10.98 5.85 33.51
CA VAL A 751 10.34 4.68 32.90
C VAL A 751 8.95 5.08 32.43
N SER A 752 8.71 4.91 31.14
CA SER A 752 7.39 5.09 30.54
C SER A 752 6.69 3.74 30.47
N PHE A 753 5.51 3.64 31.08
CA PHE A 753 4.69 2.43 31.08
C PHE A 753 3.63 2.51 30.00
N ILE A 754 3.46 1.44 29.23
CA ILE A 754 2.51 1.35 28.12
C ILE A 754 1.46 0.32 28.49
N ASN A 755 0.22 0.75 28.72
CA ASN A 755 -0.88 -0.14 29.03
C ASN A 755 -1.15 -1.15 27.88
N GLN A 756 -1.41 -2.41 28.25
CA GLN A 756 -1.79 -3.50 27.36
C GLN A 756 -3.01 -4.26 27.94
N THR A 757 -3.87 -3.55 28.68
CA THR A 757 -5.12 -4.11 29.20
C THR A 757 -6.03 -4.48 28.03
N ALA A 758 -6.65 -5.66 28.10
CA ALA A 758 -7.62 -6.12 27.11
C ALA A 758 -8.79 -6.86 27.77
N GLY A 759 -9.92 -6.94 27.06
CA GLY A 759 -11.14 -7.61 27.52
C GLY A 759 -11.89 -6.84 28.62
N GLY A 760 -12.85 -7.50 29.28
CA GLY A 760 -13.78 -6.86 30.21
C GLY A 760 -14.69 -5.81 29.55
N THR A 761 -15.39 -5.05 30.38
CA THR A 761 -16.31 -3.99 29.91
C THR A 761 -15.59 -2.62 29.87
N PRO A 762 -15.52 -1.92 28.71
CA PRO A 762 -14.83 -0.63 28.57
C PRO A 762 -15.26 0.43 29.60
N ASP A 763 -14.43 1.46 29.83
CA ASP A 763 -14.43 2.38 30.99
C ASP A 763 -13.59 1.87 32.18
N TYR A 764 -12.31 1.61 31.91
CA TYR A 764 -11.36 1.15 32.91
C TYR A 764 -10.91 2.25 33.87
N THR A 765 -10.61 1.83 35.10
CA THR A 765 -9.82 2.61 36.06
C THR A 765 -8.51 1.88 36.35
N TYR A 766 -7.42 2.64 36.40
CA TYR A 766 -6.07 2.13 36.56
C TYR A 766 -5.52 2.51 37.93
N GLU A 767 -4.75 1.60 38.53
CA GLU A 767 -3.95 1.86 39.72
C GLU A 767 -2.56 1.24 39.51
N TRP A 768 -1.55 2.09 39.46
CA TRP A 768 -0.14 1.71 39.31
C TRP A 768 0.59 1.83 40.64
N ASP A 769 1.20 0.74 41.11
CA ASP A 769 2.20 0.74 42.17
C ASP A 769 3.57 0.45 41.55
N PHE A 770 4.50 1.40 41.64
CA PHE A 770 5.82 1.29 41.01
C PHE A 770 6.83 0.45 41.82
N GLY A 771 6.45 -0.05 43.00
CA GLY A 771 7.26 -0.95 43.82
C GLY A 771 8.37 -0.27 44.63
N ASP A 772 8.48 1.07 44.58
CA ASP A 772 9.49 1.87 45.28
C ASP A 772 8.95 2.65 46.51
N GLY A 773 7.66 2.51 46.80
CA GLY A 773 6.97 3.21 47.89
C GLY A 773 6.58 4.65 47.58
N SER A 774 6.65 5.07 46.31
CA SER A 774 6.08 6.33 45.83
C SER A 774 4.53 6.31 45.83
N ALA A 775 3.90 7.42 45.42
CA ALA A 775 2.44 7.49 45.34
C ALA A 775 1.94 6.72 44.11
N ILE A 776 0.80 6.03 44.27
CA ILE A 776 0.13 5.34 43.16
C ILE A 776 -0.29 6.32 42.05
N SER A 777 -0.27 5.87 40.80
CA SER A 777 -0.80 6.62 39.65
C SER A 777 -2.12 6.05 39.17
N SER A 778 -3.03 6.93 38.72
CA SER A 778 -4.29 6.55 38.06
C SER A 778 -4.31 6.85 36.57
N GLU A 779 -3.18 7.25 36.00
CA GLU A 779 -3.03 7.45 34.55
C GLU A 779 -3.07 6.09 33.84
N GLN A 780 -3.59 6.07 32.61
CA GLN A 780 -3.61 4.84 31.81
C GLN A 780 -2.20 4.33 31.54
N SER A 781 -1.31 5.21 31.11
CA SER A 781 0.09 4.93 30.76
C SER A 781 1.01 5.97 31.42
N PRO A 782 1.42 5.79 32.69
CA PRO A 782 2.20 6.78 33.43
C PRO A 782 3.68 6.79 33.05
N VAL A 783 4.34 7.90 33.35
CA VAL A 783 5.80 8.01 33.39
C VAL A 783 6.25 8.16 34.84
N HIS A 784 7.20 7.32 35.29
CA HIS A 784 7.72 7.34 36.66
C HIS A 784 9.24 7.47 36.69
N THR A 785 9.78 8.21 37.67
CA THR A 785 11.22 8.36 37.87
C THR A 785 11.69 7.72 39.18
N TYR A 786 12.54 6.70 39.09
CA TYR A 786 13.10 6.00 40.25
C TYR A 786 14.29 6.75 40.87
N ALA A 787 14.31 6.86 42.19
CA ALA A 787 15.35 7.61 42.91
C ALA A 787 16.70 6.86 43.01
N THR A 788 16.68 5.53 42.96
CA THR A 788 17.85 4.66 43.14
C THR A 788 17.85 3.53 42.12
N SER A 789 19.03 2.96 41.85
CA SER A 789 19.12 1.69 41.12
C SER A 789 18.57 0.54 41.96
N GLY A 790 18.04 -0.48 41.30
CA GLY A 790 17.41 -1.60 41.97
C GLY A 790 16.44 -2.35 41.05
N SER A 791 15.88 -3.44 41.58
CA SER A 791 14.77 -4.15 40.97
C SER A 791 13.47 -3.77 41.69
N TYR A 792 12.46 -3.40 40.93
CA TYR A 792 11.15 -2.96 41.41
C TYR A 792 10.06 -3.82 40.79
N THR A 793 9.19 -4.38 41.62
CA THR A 793 7.98 -5.08 41.14
C THR A 793 6.90 -4.03 40.91
N VAL A 794 6.58 -3.77 39.65
CA VAL A 794 5.53 -2.85 39.25
C VAL A 794 4.23 -3.62 39.11
N THR A 795 3.19 -3.15 39.78
CA THR A 795 1.85 -3.73 39.74
C THR A 795 0.90 -2.78 39.04
N LEU A 796 0.21 -3.28 38.02
CA LEU A 796 -0.94 -2.62 37.41
C LEU A 796 -2.21 -3.35 37.87
N THR A 797 -3.09 -2.63 38.56
CA THR A 797 -4.45 -3.09 38.87
C THR A 797 -5.43 -2.36 37.97
N VAL A 798 -6.33 -3.11 37.33
CA VAL A 798 -7.35 -2.57 36.43
C VAL A 798 -8.71 -2.98 36.95
N THR A 799 -9.63 -2.02 37.02
CA THR A 799 -11.04 -2.27 37.28
C THR A 799 -11.87 -1.80 36.10
N ASP A 800 -12.72 -2.67 35.56
CA ASP A 800 -13.61 -2.36 34.44
C ASP A 800 -14.94 -1.72 34.91
N GLN A 801 -15.81 -1.33 33.97
CA GLN A 801 -17.09 -0.67 34.30
C GLN A 801 -18.02 -1.52 35.18
N ASP A 802 -17.96 -2.84 35.01
CA ASP A 802 -18.75 -3.81 35.77
C ASP A 802 -18.12 -4.16 37.13
N SER A 803 -17.05 -3.44 37.51
CA SER A 803 -16.30 -3.65 38.75
C SER A 803 -15.54 -4.98 38.80
N THR A 804 -15.27 -5.61 37.66
CA THR A 804 -14.33 -6.71 37.54
C THR A 804 -12.92 -6.17 37.76
N VAL A 805 -12.14 -6.85 38.61
CA VAL A 805 -10.78 -6.43 38.95
C VAL A 805 -9.78 -7.50 38.53
N THR A 806 -8.73 -7.09 37.85
CA THR A 806 -7.57 -7.94 37.52
C THR A 806 -6.28 -7.19 37.80
N GLN A 807 -5.18 -7.92 37.93
CA GLN A 807 -3.86 -7.35 38.18
C GLN A 807 -2.78 -8.10 37.41
N THR A 808 -1.71 -7.38 37.09
CA THR A 808 -0.48 -7.95 36.54
C THR A 808 0.75 -7.33 37.20
N GLU A 809 1.84 -8.08 37.23
CA GLU A 809 3.09 -7.69 37.86
C GLU A 809 4.24 -7.93 36.88
N LYS A 810 5.12 -6.94 36.70
CA LYS A 810 6.40 -7.09 35.99
C LYS A 810 7.55 -6.54 36.83
N GLU A 811 8.72 -7.16 36.67
CA GLU A 811 9.96 -6.67 37.28
C GLU A 811 10.60 -5.61 36.38
N VAL A 812 10.81 -4.41 36.92
CA VAL A 812 11.53 -3.30 36.29
C VAL A 812 12.86 -3.11 37.00
N THR A 813 13.95 -3.31 36.28
CA THR A 813 15.30 -3.08 36.81
C THR A 813 15.84 -1.73 36.34
N ILE A 814 16.28 -0.91 37.30
CA ILE A 814 16.97 0.37 37.07
C ILE A 814 18.46 0.14 37.32
N ALA A 815 19.27 0.31 36.27
CA ALA A 815 20.71 0.09 36.32
C ALA A 815 21.43 1.12 37.19
N GLU A 816 22.64 0.79 37.63
CA GLU A 816 23.54 1.78 38.23
C GLU A 816 23.95 2.85 37.20
N GLU A 817 24.38 4.01 37.68
CA GLU A 817 24.85 5.11 36.84
C GLU A 817 26.06 4.69 36.01
N LEU A 818 26.02 4.97 34.71
CA LEU A 818 27.06 4.62 33.75
C LEU A 818 28.37 5.36 34.10
N SER A 819 29.42 4.57 34.29
CA SER A 819 30.76 5.03 34.62
C SER A 819 31.76 4.48 33.61
N VAL A 820 32.59 5.38 33.08
CA VAL A 820 33.49 5.06 31.97
C VAL A 820 34.92 5.54 32.23
N ASP A 821 35.87 4.68 31.93
CA ASP A 821 37.29 4.97 31.84
C ASP A 821 37.87 4.19 30.64
N PHE A 822 39.15 4.36 30.35
CA PHE A 822 39.83 3.52 29.38
C PHE A 822 41.29 3.27 29.74
N ASN A 823 41.84 2.15 29.29
CA ASN A 823 43.27 1.88 29.39
C ASN A 823 43.96 2.21 28.07
N GLU A 824 45.14 2.83 28.16
CA GLU A 824 45.97 3.15 27.01
C GLU A 824 47.31 2.41 27.01
N THR A 825 47.76 1.94 25.85
CA THR A 825 49.13 1.45 25.62
C THR A 825 49.74 2.16 24.42
N ILE A 826 50.85 2.86 24.64
CA ILE A 826 51.51 3.68 23.60
C ILE A 826 52.76 2.95 23.08
N SER A 827 52.87 2.86 21.76
CA SER A 827 54.02 2.32 21.05
C SER A 827 54.45 3.26 19.91
N ASN A 828 55.39 4.16 20.21
CA ASN A 828 55.82 5.23 19.31
C ASN A 828 54.66 6.12 18.84
N ALA A 829 54.30 6.00 17.55
CA ALA A 829 53.25 6.76 16.88
C ALA A 829 51.86 6.13 17.05
N SER A 830 51.76 4.91 17.57
CA SER A 830 50.50 4.17 17.68
C SER A 830 50.05 4.04 19.13
N ILE A 831 48.74 4.04 19.34
CA ILE A 831 48.08 3.83 20.62
C ILE A 831 47.02 2.74 20.49
N ASP A 832 47.00 1.83 21.45
CA ASP A 832 45.91 0.88 21.67
C ASP A 832 45.06 1.36 22.85
N LEU A 833 43.76 1.45 22.65
CA LEU A 833 42.78 1.90 23.65
C LEU A 833 41.78 0.79 23.93
N GLN A 834 41.48 0.59 25.21
CA GLN A 834 40.49 -0.37 25.68
C GLN A 834 39.51 0.31 26.63
N ALA A 835 38.22 0.35 26.27
CA ALA A 835 37.16 0.87 27.12
C ALA A 835 37.03 0.04 28.41
N VAL A 836 36.80 0.73 29.53
CA VAL A 836 36.46 0.19 30.85
C VAL A 836 35.11 0.78 31.23
N ILE A 837 34.06 -0.04 31.17
CA ILE A 837 32.67 0.39 31.36
C ILE A 837 32.12 -0.32 32.60
N ALA A 838 31.38 0.41 33.44
CA ALA A 838 30.65 -0.11 34.58
C ALA A 838 29.31 0.61 34.73
N GLY A 839 28.27 -0.06 35.22
CA GLY A 839 26.91 0.50 35.26
C GLY A 839 26.24 0.56 33.87
N GLY A 840 25.06 1.17 33.80
CA GLY A 840 24.21 1.12 32.59
C GLY A 840 23.66 -0.27 32.28
N VAL A 841 22.75 -0.33 31.32
CA VAL A 841 22.33 -1.59 30.69
C VAL A 841 23.34 -1.99 29.61
N GLU A 842 23.62 -3.28 29.47
CA GLU A 842 24.54 -3.82 28.44
C GLU A 842 24.05 -3.49 27.01
N ASP A 843 24.86 -3.76 25.98
CA ASP A 843 24.74 -3.24 24.59
C ASP A 843 25.16 -1.77 24.41
N TYR A 844 26.43 -1.52 24.74
CA TYR A 844 27.04 -0.19 24.66
C TYR A 844 27.47 0.21 23.25
N THR A 845 27.17 1.45 22.87
CA THR A 845 27.82 2.15 21.77
C THR A 845 29.01 2.94 22.29
N VAL A 846 30.21 2.71 21.75
CA VAL A 846 31.47 3.35 22.18
C VAL A 846 32.06 4.15 21.03
N GLU A 847 32.27 5.44 21.26
CA GLU A 847 32.84 6.39 20.31
C GLU A 847 34.11 7.03 20.86
N TRP A 848 35.08 7.25 19.98
CA TRP A 848 36.39 7.81 20.30
C TRP A 848 36.68 9.03 19.42
N ASP A 849 37.23 10.07 20.03
CA ASP A 849 37.93 11.17 19.36
C ASP A 849 39.40 11.13 19.79
N PHE A 850 40.30 10.98 18.82
CA PHE A 850 41.73 10.85 19.09
C PHE A 850 42.44 12.20 19.29
N GLY A 851 41.74 13.32 19.12
CA GLY A 851 42.27 14.67 19.33
C GLY A 851 43.16 15.18 18.21
N ASP A 852 43.25 14.46 17.09
CA ASP A 852 43.98 14.85 15.86
C ASP A 852 43.06 15.07 14.64
N GLY A 853 41.74 15.08 14.88
CA GLY A 853 40.71 15.20 13.85
C GLY A 853 40.19 13.86 13.31
N ASN A 854 40.72 12.72 13.78
CA ASN A 854 40.19 11.39 13.47
C ASN A 854 39.31 10.84 14.61
N GLN A 855 38.40 9.93 14.26
CA GLN A 855 37.47 9.27 15.17
C GLN A 855 37.53 7.75 15.02
N GLY A 856 37.01 7.02 16.02
CA GLY A 856 36.90 5.57 16.00
C GLY A 856 35.69 5.06 16.79
N THR A 857 35.32 3.80 16.59
CA THR A 857 34.20 3.15 17.30
C THR A 857 34.59 1.76 17.80
N GLY A 858 33.92 1.31 18.86
CA GLY A 858 34.08 -0.02 19.45
C GLY A 858 34.84 -0.05 20.77
N GLY A 859 34.69 -1.14 21.52
CA GLY A 859 35.27 -1.28 22.86
C GLY A 859 36.81 -1.36 22.89
N SER A 860 37.44 -1.71 21.77
CA SER A 860 38.90 -1.72 21.60
C SER A 860 39.26 -1.07 20.27
N VAL A 861 40.12 -0.07 20.27
CA VAL A 861 40.53 0.65 19.05
C VAL A 861 42.05 0.86 19.02
N ASN A 862 42.62 0.84 17.82
CA ASN A 862 44.02 1.21 17.57
C ASN A 862 44.03 2.46 16.69
N HIS A 863 44.87 3.44 17.05
CA HIS A 863 45.07 4.64 16.24
C HIS A 863 46.55 4.96 16.08
N SER A 864 46.93 5.58 14.95
CA SER A 864 48.31 5.98 14.66
C SER A 864 48.38 7.45 14.27
N TYR A 865 49.23 8.21 14.97
CA TYR A 865 49.41 9.64 14.76
C TYR A 865 50.54 9.93 13.77
N GLY A 866 50.32 10.89 12.88
CA GLY A 866 51.33 11.32 11.92
C GLY A 866 52.47 12.15 12.53
N LEU A 867 52.24 12.80 13.68
CA LEU A 867 53.14 13.78 14.29
C LEU A 867 53.30 13.57 15.80
N THR A 868 54.47 13.94 16.31
CA THR A 868 54.75 14.05 17.75
C THR A 868 53.94 15.19 18.34
N GLY A 869 53.24 14.92 19.44
CA GLY A 869 52.39 15.91 20.09
C GLY A 869 51.72 15.38 21.35
N THR A 870 51.04 16.28 22.05
CA THR A 870 50.11 15.91 23.12
C THR A 870 48.70 15.97 22.57
N TYR A 871 47.98 14.85 22.64
CA TYR A 871 46.62 14.71 22.14
C TYR A 871 45.66 14.46 23.31
N THR A 872 44.49 15.08 23.28
CA THR A 872 43.40 14.81 24.22
C THR A 872 42.49 13.78 23.58
N ILE A 873 42.51 12.57 24.09
CA ILE A 873 41.61 11.50 23.64
C ILE A 873 40.35 11.58 24.49
N SER A 874 39.18 11.60 23.87
CA SER A 874 37.89 11.48 24.56
C SER A 874 37.14 10.24 24.10
N MET A 875 36.50 9.57 25.06
CA MET A 875 35.62 8.43 24.83
C MET A 875 34.23 8.77 25.33
N THR A 876 33.23 8.55 24.49
CA THR A 876 31.80 8.64 24.83
C THR A 876 31.21 7.24 24.77
N VAL A 877 30.43 6.86 25.78
CA VAL A 877 29.71 5.60 25.81
C VAL A 877 28.23 5.87 26.04
N THR A 878 27.39 5.20 25.26
CA THR A 878 25.94 5.18 25.41
C THR A 878 25.49 3.75 25.72
N SER A 879 24.69 3.55 26.76
CA SER A 879 24.06 2.25 27.10
C SER A 879 22.69 2.08 26.45
N ASP A 880 22.13 0.86 26.49
CA ASP A 880 20.80 0.54 25.94
C ASP A 880 19.66 1.30 26.62
N ASP A 881 19.80 1.62 27.91
CA ASP A 881 18.86 2.49 28.65
C ASP A 881 19.14 4.00 28.45
N ASN A 882 19.83 4.36 27.37
CA ASN A 882 20.13 5.74 26.95
C ASN A 882 20.98 6.58 27.92
N GLN A 883 21.68 5.96 28.87
CA GLN A 883 22.67 6.71 29.68
C GLN A 883 23.88 7.06 28.82
N GLN A 884 24.38 8.29 28.98
CA GLN A 884 25.63 8.73 28.34
C GLN A 884 26.66 9.13 29.38
N ALA A 885 27.88 8.63 29.22
CA ALA A 885 29.03 9.02 30.02
C ALA A 885 30.24 9.28 29.13
N GLN A 886 31.05 10.27 29.51
CA GLN A 886 32.23 10.68 28.77
C GLN A 886 33.45 10.78 29.69
N THR A 887 34.62 10.41 29.17
CA THR A 887 35.91 10.59 29.83
C THR A 887 36.98 11.06 28.84
N SER A 888 38.06 11.66 29.34
CA SER A 888 39.19 12.07 28.49
C SER A 888 40.54 11.97 29.20
N LYS A 889 41.59 11.67 28.43
CA LYS A 889 43.00 11.64 28.89
C LYS A 889 43.90 12.35 27.90
N GLN A 890 44.91 13.07 28.42
CA GLN A 890 45.99 13.60 27.59
C GLN A 890 47.09 12.55 27.46
N VAL A 891 47.48 12.25 26.22
CA VAL A 891 48.58 11.33 25.91
C VAL A 891 49.66 12.05 25.11
N SER A 892 50.93 11.74 25.38
CA SER A 892 52.06 12.24 24.61
C SER A 892 52.53 11.17 23.62
N ILE A 893 52.42 11.48 22.34
CA ILE A 893 52.79 10.58 21.25
C ILE A 893 54.10 11.03 20.64
N VAL A 894 54.99 10.09 20.34
CA VAL A 894 56.29 10.36 19.72
C VAL A 894 56.33 9.66 18.36
N ALA A 895 56.09 10.44 17.29
CA ALA A 895 56.22 9.96 15.93
C ALA A 895 57.68 10.08 15.47
N PRO A 896 58.34 8.98 15.05
CA PRO A 896 59.74 9.04 14.65
C PRO A 896 59.91 9.90 13.39
N LEU A 897 60.86 10.84 13.42
CA LEU A 897 61.26 11.59 12.23
C LEU A 897 61.81 10.62 11.18
N ASN A 898 61.34 10.75 9.95
CA ASN A 898 61.81 10.01 8.79
C ASN A 898 62.13 10.98 7.67
N VAL A 899 63.28 10.77 7.03
CA VAL A 899 63.78 11.62 5.94
C VAL A 899 64.13 10.78 4.73
N ASN A 900 63.86 11.33 3.55
CA ASN A 900 64.22 10.73 2.28
C ASN A 900 64.43 11.82 1.23
N PHE A 901 65.12 11.49 0.14
CA PHE A 901 65.20 12.36 -1.02
C PHE A 901 65.30 11.61 -2.35
N THR A 902 64.94 12.30 -3.42
CA THR A 902 65.14 11.90 -4.81
C THR A 902 65.99 12.94 -5.55
N SER A 903 66.59 12.55 -6.67
CA SER A 903 67.42 13.44 -7.49
C SER A 903 67.11 13.27 -8.97
N ASN A 904 67.02 14.39 -9.69
CA ASN A 904 66.86 14.45 -11.14
C ASN A 904 68.06 15.19 -11.75
N ARG A 905 68.72 14.58 -12.72
CA ARG A 905 70.06 14.97 -13.17
C ARG A 905 70.00 15.44 -14.62
N ASN A 906 70.62 16.58 -14.90
CA ASN A 906 70.84 17.12 -16.23
C ASN A 906 72.31 17.48 -16.40
N ASN A 907 73.09 16.54 -16.93
CA ASN A 907 74.54 16.63 -17.03
C ASN A 907 75.19 16.89 -15.65
N LEU A 908 75.74 18.09 -15.45
CA LEU A 908 76.40 18.51 -14.21
C LEU A 908 75.44 19.16 -13.19
N THR A 909 74.19 19.44 -13.58
CA THR A 909 73.18 20.03 -12.69
C THR A 909 72.27 18.95 -12.12
N VAL A 910 72.01 18.96 -10.82
CA VAL A 910 71.07 18.04 -10.15
C VAL A 910 70.04 18.81 -9.34
N ALA A 911 68.77 18.57 -9.62
CA ALA A 911 67.66 19.02 -8.80
C ALA A 911 67.29 17.94 -7.79
N PHE A 912 67.12 18.31 -6.53
CA PHE A 912 66.78 17.41 -5.44
C PHE A 912 65.39 17.71 -4.88
N SER A 913 64.64 16.66 -4.55
CA SER A 913 63.35 16.77 -3.85
C SER A 913 63.40 15.95 -2.57
N SER A 914 63.13 16.59 -1.44
CA SER A 914 63.14 15.95 -0.12
C SER A 914 61.73 15.66 0.42
N THR A 915 61.64 14.64 1.25
CA THR A 915 60.47 14.33 2.07
C THR A 915 60.89 14.14 3.52
N ALA A 916 60.23 14.84 4.43
CA ALA A 916 60.33 14.64 5.87
C ALA A 916 58.93 14.39 6.43
N THR A 917 58.78 13.34 7.26
CA THR A 917 57.51 12.93 7.89
C THR A 917 57.77 12.50 9.34
N GLY A 918 56.79 12.58 10.23
CA GLY A 918 56.99 12.34 11.67
C GLY A 918 57.66 13.52 12.37
N GLY A 919 58.14 13.37 13.60
CA GLY A 919 58.57 14.53 14.41
C GLY A 919 57.40 15.48 14.68
N ASP A 920 57.67 16.73 15.07
CA ASP A 920 56.62 17.72 15.38
C ASP A 920 55.98 18.41 14.16
N GLY A 921 56.35 18.00 12.94
CA GLY A 921 55.81 18.54 11.68
C GLY A 921 56.46 19.83 11.20
N SER A 922 57.35 20.44 11.97
CA SER A 922 58.11 21.63 11.61
C SER A 922 59.54 21.25 11.27
N TYR A 923 59.98 21.41 10.01
CA TYR A 923 61.30 20.92 9.58
C TYR A 923 62.22 22.03 9.10
N THR A 924 63.48 21.91 9.50
CA THR A 924 64.62 22.59 8.86
C THR A 924 65.45 21.58 8.09
N TYR A 925 66.07 22.03 6.98
CA TYR A 925 66.73 21.16 6.03
C TYR A 925 68.20 21.54 5.89
N GLU A 926 69.06 20.53 5.75
CA GLU A 926 70.48 20.69 5.47
C GLU A 926 70.91 19.64 4.43
N TRP A 927 71.68 20.09 3.45
CA TRP A 927 72.22 19.27 2.37
C TRP A 927 73.73 19.41 2.33
N ASP A 928 74.42 18.29 2.19
CA ASP A 928 75.83 18.22 1.74
C ASP A 928 75.85 17.49 0.40
N PHE A 929 76.34 18.16 -0.64
CA PHE A 929 76.38 17.61 -2.00
C PHE A 929 77.59 16.70 -2.25
N GLY A 930 78.48 16.51 -1.27
CA GLY A 930 79.63 15.61 -1.36
C GLY A 930 80.82 16.18 -2.13
N ASP A 931 80.75 17.42 -2.61
CA ASP A 931 81.82 18.17 -3.27
C ASP A 931 82.35 19.36 -2.43
N GLY A 932 81.89 19.46 -1.18
CA GLY A 932 82.22 20.53 -0.24
C GLY A 932 81.25 21.72 -0.24
N SER A 933 80.15 21.65 -1.02
CA SER A 933 79.08 22.64 -1.02
C SER A 933 77.81 22.15 -0.31
N SER A 934 76.97 23.08 0.17
CA SER A 934 75.79 22.78 0.97
C SER A 934 74.57 23.66 0.65
N SER A 935 73.39 23.25 1.10
CA SER A 935 72.15 24.04 0.98
C SER A 935 71.21 23.81 2.15
N THR A 936 70.33 24.79 2.43
CA THR A 936 69.24 24.68 3.41
C THR A 936 67.85 24.77 2.77
N ALA A 937 67.78 24.84 1.44
CA ALA A 937 66.50 24.81 0.74
C ALA A 937 65.85 23.41 0.84
N LYS A 938 64.52 23.35 0.92
CA LYS A 938 63.78 22.08 0.89
C LYS A 938 64.04 21.30 -0.41
N GLU A 939 64.10 22.01 -1.53
CA GLU A 939 64.31 21.46 -2.87
C GLU A 939 65.43 22.23 -3.58
N PRO A 940 66.70 21.92 -3.31
CA PRO A 940 67.82 22.62 -3.94
C PRO A 940 68.12 22.10 -5.34
N SER A 941 68.70 22.96 -6.17
CA SER A 941 69.42 22.58 -7.38
C SER A 941 70.90 22.87 -7.19
N HIS A 942 71.76 21.94 -7.56
CA HIS A 942 73.22 22.06 -7.42
C HIS A 942 73.96 21.77 -8.73
N ASP A 943 74.99 22.55 -9.02
CA ASP A 943 75.84 22.44 -10.20
C ASP A 943 77.23 21.93 -9.81
N TYR A 944 77.57 20.72 -10.25
CA TYR A 944 78.88 20.12 -10.02
C TYR A 944 79.92 20.62 -11.02
N SER A 945 81.13 20.89 -10.56
CA SER A 945 82.21 21.39 -11.42
C SER A 945 82.83 20.31 -12.33
N GLU A 946 82.74 19.03 -11.93
CA GLU A 946 83.30 17.89 -12.65
C GLU A 946 82.31 16.71 -12.68
N ALA A 947 82.46 15.82 -13.66
CA ALA A 947 81.70 14.58 -13.71
C ALA A 947 82.23 13.60 -12.65
N GLY A 948 81.32 12.93 -11.94
CA GLY A 948 81.69 12.04 -10.85
C GLY A 948 80.49 11.45 -10.12
N THR A 949 80.77 10.57 -9.16
CA THR A 949 79.79 10.06 -8.20
C THR A 949 80.04 10.74 -6.86
N TYR A 950 79.02 11.39 -6.32
CA TYR A 950 79.05 12.14 -5.08
C TYR A 950 78.08 11.51 -4.08
N ASP A 951 78.52 11.36 -2.83
CA ASP A 951 77.64 10.93 -1.74
C ASP A 951 76.90 12.15 -1.21
N VAL A 952 75.61 12.24 -1.53
CA VAL A 952 74.76 13.36 -1.14
C VAL A 952 74.05 13.02 0.15
N THR A 953 74.25 13.85 1.18
CA THR A 953 73.61 13.71 2.49
C THR A 953 72.49 14.73 2.61
N PHE A 954 71.28 14.24 2.93
CA PHE A 954 70.14 15.07 3.29
C PHE A 954 69.83 14.84 4.77
N LYS A 955 69.79 15.93 5.54
CA LYS A 955 69.39 15.95 6.94
C LYS A 955 68.16 16.84 7.10
N ALA A 956 67.19 16.37 7.88
CA ALA A 956 66.14 17.21 8.41
C ALA A 956 66.21 17.22 9.94
N THR A 957 65.95 18.39 10.52
CA THR A 957 65.82 18.60 11.95
C THR A 957 64.41 19.11 12.22
N ASP A 958 63.67 18.42 13.09
CA ASP A 958 62.33 18.87 13.48
C ASP A 958 62.39 20.08 14.46
N GLY A 959 61.25 20.70 14.77
CA GLY A 959 61.19 21.90 15.61
C GLY A 959 61.55 21.64 17.08
N ALA A 960 61.53 20.37 17.50
CA ALA A 960 61.99 19.90 18.80
C ALA A 960 63.51 19.60 18.83
N GLY A 961 64.19 19.72 17.68
CA GLY A 961 65.64 19.51 17.56
C GLY A 961 66.04 18.05 17.33
N VAL A 962 65.11 17.15 16.99
CA VAL A 962 65.42 15.78 16.61
C VAL A 962 65.93 15.78 15.17
N GLU A 963 67.13 15.24 14.96
CA GLU A 963 67.75 15.19 13.64
C GLU A 963 67.69 13.78 13.05
N LYS A 964 67.49 13.69 11.74
CA LYS A 964 67.72 12.46 10.99
C LYS A 964 68.32 12.78 9.63
N GLU A 965 69.27 11.96 9.23
CA GLU A 965 69.96 12.09 7.96
C GLU A 965 69.92 10.80 7.14
N ILE A 966 70.05 10.96 5.83
CA ILE A 966 70.20 9.88 4.87
C ILE A 966 71.21 10.29 3.80
N THR A 967 72.08 9.35 3.42
CA THR A 967 73.08 9.56 2.37
C THR A 967 72.80 8.63 1.19
N LYS A 968 72.79 9.18 -0.04
CA LYS A 968 72.68 8.39 -1.28
C LYS A 968 73.70 8.86 -2.31
N SER A 969 74.29 7.93 -3.05
CA SER A 969 75.22 8.25 -4.12
C SER A 969 74.49 8.78 -5.37
N VAL A 970 74.92 9.93 -5.88
CA VAL A 970 74.41 10.60 -7.08
C VAL A 970 75.54 10.75 -8.09
N THR A 971 75.34 10.24 -9.30
CA THR A 971 76.34 10.31 -10.39
C THR A 971 75.93 11.32 -11.44
N VAL A 972 76.80 12.27 -11.74
CA VAL A 972 76.65 13.34 -12.75
C VAL A 972 77.67 13.20 -13.86
N THR A 973 77.33 13.66 -15.06
CA THR A 973 78.18 13.49 -16.25
C THR A 973 78.34 14.80 -17.00
N SER A 974 79.50 15.06 -17.60
CA SER A 974 79.71 16.26 -18.40
C SER A 974 78.84 16.24 -19.66
N PRO A 975 78.35 17.40 -20.13
CA PRO A 975 77.62 17.47 -21.38
C PRO A 975 78.51 16.99 -22.54
N PRO A 976 77.95 16.30 -23.56
CA PRO A 976 78.72 15.80 -24.69
C PRO A 976 79.42 16.97 -25.42
N SER A 977 80.75 16.92 -25.53
CA SER A 977 81.55 17.99 -26.15
C SER A 977 81.20 18.17 -27.63
N SER A 978 80.64 19.32 -27.99
CA SER A 978 80.41 19.72 -29.38
C SER A 978 81.72 20.14 -30.03
N GLY A 979 82.40 19.20 -30.69
CA GLY A 979 83.57 19.47 -31.52
C GLY A 979 83.21 20.37 -32.71
N GLY A 980 83.82 21.56 -32.79
CA GLY A 980 83.65 22.48 -33.91
C GLY A 980 84.50 22.10 -35.13
N GLY A 981 83.87 22.00 -36.30
CA GLY A 981 84.54 21.99 -37.60
C GLY A 981 83.63 21.63 -38.77
N GLY A 982 83.12 22.63 -39.52
CA GLY A 982 82.74 22.45 -40.93
C GLY A 982 81.40 23.02 -41.41
N GLY A 983 81.31 24.35 -41.54
CA GLY A 983 80.78 25.11 -42.70
C GLY A 983 79.41 24.81 -43.36
N SER A 984 78.59 25.87 -43.45
CA SER A 984 77.83 26.39 -44.61
C SER A 984 76.43 26.87 -44.18
N ILE A 985 76.23 28.18 -44.01
CA ILE A 985 75.81 29.17 -45.01
C ILE A 985 74.34 29.00 -45.45
N ASN A 986 73.53 30.00 -45.06
CA ASN A 986 72.20 30.42 -45.57
C ASN A 986 71.05 29.42 -45.31
N TRP A 987 69.93 29.79 -44.69
CA TRP A 987 69.02 30.90 -45.03
C TRP A 987 68.24 31.30 -43.76
N LEU A 988 68.25 32.58 -43.37
CA LEU A 988 67.26 33.61 -43.75
C LEU A 988 65.87 33.42 -43.12
N LEU A 989 65.49 34.41 -42.29
CA LEU A 989 64.17 35.06 -42.24
C LEU A 989 62.94 34.14 -41.95
N LEU A 990 62.18 34.29 -40.86
CA LEU A 990 61.35 35.47 -40.57
C LEU A 990 60.64 35.37 -39.20
N MET A 991 60.60 36.53 -38.53
CA MET A 991 59.49 37.14 -37.77
C MET A 991 58.88 36.40 -36.56
N LEU A 992 59.05 36.90 -35.32
CA LEU A 992 58.58 38.18 -34.70
C LEU A 992 57.20 38.05 -34.03
N LEU A 993 57.23 38.22 -32.70
CA LEU A 993 56.18 38.61 -31.71
C LEU A 993 55.00 37.64 -31.50
N GLY A 994 54.47 37.43 -30.29
CA GLY A 994 54.72 37.98 -28.94
C GLY A 994 54.14 36.99 -27.91
N LEU A 995 54.68 36.78 -26.70
CA LEU A 995 54.78 37.64 -25.52
C LEU A 995 53.42 38.13 -24.96
N VAL A 996 53.22 37.82 -23.66
CA VAL A 996 52.33 38.43 -22.63
C VAL A 996 50.95 37.74 -22.47
N LEU A 997 50.78 36.85 -21.49
CA LEU A 997 50.51 37.04 -20.05
C LEU A 997 49.01 37.24 -19.69
N TYR A 998 48.50 36.24 -18.96
CA TYR A 998 47.97 36.32 -17.58
C TYR A 998 46.57 36.93 -17.29
N ARG A 999 45.85 36.19 -16.41
CA ARG A 999 44.69 36.54 -15.54
C ARG A 999 43.30 36.61 -16.23
N ARG A 1000 42.20 36.08 -15.68
CA ARG A 1000 41.78 35.90 -14.27
C ARG A 1000 40.69 34.80 -14.14
N ARG A 1001 40.77 34.10 -12.99
CA ARG A 1001 39.75 33.41 -12.19
C ARG A 1001 39.04 32.21 -12.79
#